data_AF-A0AAD9R5A2-F1
#
_entry.id   AF-A0AAD9R5A2-F1
#
_cell.length_a   1.000
_cell.length_b   1.000
_cell.length_c   1.000
_cell.angle_alpha   90.00
_cell.angle_beta   90.00
_cell.angle_gamma   90.00
#
_symmetry.space_group_name_H-M   'P 1'
#
loop_
_entity.id
_entity.type
_entity.pdbx_description
1 polymer ?
#
loop_
_entity_poly.entity_id
_entity_poly.type
_entity_poly.pdbx_seq_one_letter_code
_entity_poly.pdbx_strand_id
1 'polypeptide(L)'
;MASSMEVQPSSNVSDTVLASSGSSGSVSVALHPLVIMNISEHYTRIKAQDGKPDPQVIGALLGTQDGRKIEIFNSFELKLDSFDDGQIVLNMEYYSTKEEQFHQVFKNLDFLGWYTTGSSPTENDIKVHKQMCEINESPLFLKLNPLAKTNDLPISLYESVIDIVDGAVMSEHLLAQYNAIKMLHSRVKMILAYVKAVKDGEIPCNHEIMRDALSLIQRLPVMKTDLFQEDFYNLLKNMKRAHPDYSTTIVEEKLEETLDFGSQSEPVLKLKRIRQPVDASKRLAFELSEYSTQQEVLETLVDLEKELPLESSEVSEFVIRTLWDRFYETSDSVVKIKVISLLMRVGSLPGVNLHALVEDLTQLLNTDDENRRIESHKVRSEIFHALLHLGKLCIDEGKTIRHIEKTALQHLNDTHTSVRCRCLSLIGCLTQGSVHSPSWTDLYAKGGVQSLLASYSKDSDPRVRTSALQALLTLHERGHILDMAVYQQASLALDDDFEDVRLAAIKLIWVFSLADPERLVKLPSSDDARLIDDAFIKICHMVNDLSMNVRREASQLLGSLSLVTGGADEGWSTGRTWGDKAPEAELDPGDVSLISSGACGAFVHGLEDEFLEVRTAAVDSLCELAIRNAPFAVMSLDFLADMMNDEIESVRVNAINSLRKISQHIKLREDQLETLLGVLEDFSGDTREAVRELLCHCMLSTRASLHAAIHALLGNLSKYPQDKASIWRCAKFLGEKHQHLASSLVPELLSTHPFFATPEPSIDDPAYVTILILVFNATAKSPTMLTMFPDHTTRHYGYLRDSQSQLVPHLDIEQGSQTAKKFFESIQMRLLSLTSKNPKKAQQGLQTAIQDLCHVKSIDTSLAADAECLSLFLRCQQMILQAQNDKIWNIPAALCTRQGLGFTSLVENVLSTSYRIENIFLGLIPQQIFLLRQLRLIVHAVQILVTQRDRSTCDKSLNSILQIWESFLMRIKAFANFINAENICADAFCEAIIFFPSFFESNITNPSVVMDYIHSVMLSYQVASLQLTTSLLQASAVLNEPRGGSDNPLCFSAGLTLGINVEAILENVSDAAKVRVQVMFPDLSCRWFIPKCDDLHLVSPLKQRLSTTVILSQSGWSESAQIEVSLVLKYTPDVDEDSVLSLGSFASSIHTDKEADSIKKTKSSTNSLTNGVIALCPPVQVCILPKPMR
;
A
#
# COMPACT_ATOMS: atom_id res chain seq x y z
N MET A 1 70.70 19.56 -7.22
CA MET A 1 71.02 20.08 -5.88
C MET A 1 70.07 21.20 -5.57
N ALA A 2 69.50 21.14 -4.36
CA ALA A 2 68.52 22.04 -3.79
C ALA A 2 69.06 23.47 -3.57
N SER A 3 68.14 24.43 -3.38
CA SER A 3 68.04 25.17 -2.11
C SER A 3 66.85 26.14 -2.10
N SER A 4 65.97 25.88 -1.13
CA SER A 4 65.06 26.72 -0.34
C SER A 4 65.37 28.21 -0.15
N MET A 5 64.31 29.02 0.00
CA MET A 5 64.08 29.84 1.21
C MET A 5 62.63 30.36 1.30
N GLU A 6 61.96 30.04 2.41
CA GLU A 6 60.66 30.56 2.86
C GLU A 6 60.80 31.94 3.52
N VAL A 7 59.72 32.74 3.46
CA VAL A 7 59.47 33.88 4.35
C VAL A 7 58.00 33.82 4.80
N GLN A 8 57.77 33.82 6.12
CA GLN A 8 56.46 33.95 6.78
C GLN A 8 55.87 35.37 6.62
N PRO A 9 54.54 35.52 6.83
CA PRO A 9 54.12 36.60 7.73
C PRO A 9 53.05 36.21 8.76
N SER A 10 53.32 36.62 10.00
CA SER A 10 52.45 37.12 11.07
C SER A 10 51.03 36.56 11.30
N SER A 11 50.88 36.02 12.51
CA SER A 11 49.65 35.68 13.24
C SER A 11 48.68 36.86 13.45
N ASN A 12 47.45 36.70 12.96
CA ASN A 12 46.23 37.21 13.57
C ASN A 12 45.20 36.08 13.49
N VAL A 13 44.79 35.56 14.65
CA VAL A 13 43.71 34.56 14.77
C VAL A 13 42.41 35.27 14.39
N SER A 14 41.83 34.96 13.24
CA SER A 14 40.54 35.49 12.82
C SER A 14 39.41 34.64 13.38
N ASP A 15 38.60 35.24 14.26
CA ASP A 15 37.31 34.74 14.76
C ASP A 15 36.48 34.13 13.64
N THR A 16 36.37 32.80 13.62
CA THR A 16 35.59 32.09 12.61
C THR A 16 34.22 31.76 13.21
N VAL A 17 33.16 32.41 12.70
CA VAL A 17 31.76 32.22 13.12
C VAL A 17 31.22 30.81 12.78
N LEU A 18 31.91 30.07 11.92
CA LEU A 18 31.53 28.75 11.43
C LEU A 18 32.31 27.62 12.13
N ALA A 19 31.64 26.51 12.43
CA ALA A 19 32.27 25.29 12.97
C ALA A 19 33.07 24.53 11.89
N SER A 20 34.04 23.71 12.29
CA SER A 20 34.90 22.92 11.39
C SER A 20 34.13 21.80 10.67
N SER A 21 34.52 21.50 9.43
CA SER A 21 33.78 20.69 8.43
C SER A 21 33.65 19.17 8.71
N GLY A 22 33.86 18.72 9.96
CA GLY A 22 34.04 17.30 10.30
C GLY A 22 32.81 16.52 10.77
N SER A 23 31.64 17.14 10.94
CA SER A 23 30.41 16.44 11.36
C SER A 23 29.24 16.64 10.38
N SER A 24 28.45 15.59 10.14
CA SER A 24 27.27 15.59 9.26
C SER A 24 26.12 16.42 9.85
N GLY A 25 25.30 17.08 9.02
CA GLY A 25 24.14 17.86 9.52
C GLY A 25 23.17 16.98 10.30
N SER A 26 22.72 17.43 11.49
CA SER A 26 21.96 16.60 12.44
C SER A 26 20.47 16.45 12.12
N VAL A 27 19.96 17.22 11.13
CA VAL A 27 18.53 17.38 10.84
C VAL A 27 18.26 17.31 9.34
N SER A 28 17.21 16.59 8.94
CA SER A 28 16.63 16.63 7.58
C SER A 28 15.58 17.71 7.50
N VAL A 29 15.76 18.69 6.60
CA VAL A 29 14.88 19.87 6.52
C VAL A 29 14.19 19.95 5.16
N ALA A 30 12.86 19.95 5.16
CA ALA A 30 12.04 20.28 4.00
C ALA A 30 11.55 21.73 4.10
N LEU A 31 11.80 22.54 3.07
CA LEU A 31 11.43 23.95 3.04
C LEU A 31 10.27 24.17 2.05
N HIS A 32 9.13 24.63 2.56
CA HIS A 32 7.98 24.92 1.72
C HIS A 32 8.21 26.21 0.90
N PRO A 33 7.85 26.25 -0.41
CA PRO A 33 8.12 27.42 -1.27
C PRO A 33 7.52 28.74 -0.78
N LEU A 34 6.42 28.68 -0.02
CA LEU A 34 5.79 29.86 0.59
C LEU A 34 6.75 30.67 1.45
N VAL A 35 7.63 30.00 2.20
CA VAL A 35 8.62 30.65 3.06
C VAL A 35 9.56 31.52 2.24
N ILE A 36 10.02 31.02 1.10
CA ILE A 36 10.91 31.74 0.19
C ILE A 36 10.20 32.96 -0.42
N MET A 37 8.94 32.78 -0.81
CA MET A 37 8.12 33.87 -1.32
C MET A 37 7.91 34.96 -0.26
N ASN A 38 7.60 34.60 0.98
CA ASN A 38 7.43 35.54 2.09
C ASN A 38 8.72 36.32 2.39
N ILE A 39 9.88 35.65 2.39
CA ILE A 39 11.18 36.30 2.61
C ILE A 39 11.51 37.27 1.48
N SER A 40 11.26 36.84 0.23
CA SER A 40 11.54 37.66 -0.96
C SER A 40 10.60 38.87 -1.05
N GLU A 41 9.33 38.69 -0.70
CA GLU A 41 8.32 39.75 -0.60
C GLU A 41 8.69 40.74 0.50
N HIS A 42 9.04 40.26 1.70
CA HIS A 42 9.51 41.09 2.81
C HIS A 42 10.73 41.94 2.40
N TYR A 43 11.74 41.32 1.79
CA TYR A 43 12.93 42.04 1.29
C TYR A 43 12.58 43.10 0.23
N THR A 44 11.74 42.74 -0.75
CA THR A 44 11.39 43.64 -1.86
C THR A 44 10.53 44.82 -1.39
N ARG A 45 9.61 44.59 -0.44
CA ARG A 45 8.77 45.63 0.16
C ARG A 45 9.60 46.67 0.89
N ILE A 46 10.51 46.23 1.77
CA ILE A 46 11.37 47.15 2.54
C ILE A 46 12.32 47.90 1.60
N LYS A 47 12.85 47.25 0.56
CA LYS A 47 13.70 47.89 -0.46
C LYS A 47 12.97 49.01 -1.19
N ALA A 48 11.69 48.80 -1.51
CA ALA A 48 10.86 49.80 -2.16
C ALA A 48 10.44 50.95 -1.23
N GLN A 49 10.24 50.68 0.06
CA GLN A 49 9.80 51.69 1.05
C GLN A 49 10.95 52.58 1.54
N ASP A 50 12.09 51.98 1.87
CA ASP A 50 13.20 52.70 2.53
C ASP A 50 14.26 53.23 1.56
N GLY A 51 14.20 52.83 0.28
CA GLY A 51 15.14 53.26 -0.77
C GLY A 51 16.60 52.81 -0.57
N LYS A 52 16.87 51.96 0.44
CA LYS A 52 18.20 51.39 0.69
C LYS A 52 18.52 50.33 -0.37
N PRO A 53 19.75 50.31 -0.92
CA PRO A 53 20.11 49.37 -1.97
C PRO A 53 20.03 47.90 -1.51
N ASP A 54 20.37 47.59 -0.26
CA ASP A 54 20.37 46.24 0.31
C ASP A 54 19.82 46.23 1.75
N PRO A 55 18.48 46.23 1.94
CA PRO A 55 17.91 46.16 3.28
C PRO A 55 18.10 44.78 3.89
N GLN A 56 18.47 44.73 5.17
CA GLN A 56 18.42 43.49 5.95
C GLN A 56 17.00 43.29 6.48
N VAL A 57 16.39 42.15 6.15
CA VAL A 57 15.10 41.75 6.72
C VAL A 57 15.29 40.57 7.65
N ILE A 58 14.52 40.52 8.74
CA ILE A 58 14.59 39.47 9.75
C ILE A 58 13.16 38.99 10.05
N GLY A 59 12.98 37.68 10.17
CA GLY A 59 11.69 37.11 10.52
C GLY A 59 11.76 35.71 11.14
N ALA A 60 10.63 35.22 11.60
CA ALA A 60 10.46 33.91 12.22
C ALA A 60 10.10 32.83 11.19
N LEU A 61 10.48 31.59 11.48
CA LEU A 61 10.15 30.38 10.71
C LEU A 61 9.20 29.50 11.54
N LEU A 62 8.12 29.06 10.90
CA LEU A 62 7.08 28.23 11.49
C LEU A 62 6.98 26.90 10.74
N GLY A 63 6.76 25.81 11.48
CA GLY A 63 6.64 24.50 10.86
C GLY A 63 6.35 23.39 11.87
N THR A 64 6.53 22.15 11.43
CA THR A 64 6.40 20.97 12.29
C THR A 64 7.74 20.28 12.45
N GLN A 65 7.98 19.74 13.64
CA GLN A 65 9.14 18.92 13.92
C GLN A 65 8.70 17.52 14.37
N ASP A 66 9.06 16.49 13.61
CA ASP A 66 8.89 15.09 13.98
C ASP A 66 10.28 14.43 14.11
N GLY A 67 10.78 14.37 15.34
CA GLY A 67 12.14 13.94 15.64
C GLY A 67 13.21 14.82 14.96
N ARG A 68 14.01 14.21 14.06
CA ARG A 68 15.06 14.88 13.27
C ARG A 68 14.59 15.35 11.88
N LYS A 69 13.31 15.17 11.55
CA LYS A 69 12.71 15.66 10.31
C LYS A 69 11.96 16.96 10.62
N ILE A 70 12.42 18.06 10.04
CA ILE A 70 11.83 19.39 10.21
C ILE A 70 11.22 19.83 8.89
N GLU A 71 9.94 20.20 8.92
CA GLU A 71 9.24 20.74 7.76
C GLU A 71 8.84 22.18 8.03
N ILE A 72 9.45 23.13 7.32
CA ILE A 72 9.20 24.56 7.47
C ILE A 72 8.09 24.96 6.49
N PHE A 73 6.92 25.34 7.01
CA PHE A 73 5.73 25.62 6.21
C PHE A 73 5.49 27.11 5.96
N ASN A 74 5.83 27.96 6.94
CA ASN A 74 5.47 29.37 6.90
C ASN A 74 6.54 30.25 7.58
N SER A 75 6.40 31.57 7.42
CA SER A 75 7.28 32.56 8.03
C SER A 75 6.59 33.91 8.19
N PHE A 76 7.02 34.70 9.18
CA PHE A 76 6.50 36.05 9.41
C PHE A 76 7.59 37.03 9.83
N GLU A 77 7.38 38.32 9.58
CA GLU A 77 8.33 39.38 9.88
C GLU A 77 8.46 39.67 11.38
N LEU A 78 9.69 39.95 11.83
CA LEU A 78 9.97 40.35 13.21
C LEU A 78 10.36 41.83 13.25
N LYS A 79 9.97 42.51 14.34
CA LYS A 79 10.38 43.89 14.61
C LYS A 79 11.60 43.91 15.50
N LEU A 80 12.54 44.78 15.15
CA LEU A 80 13.78 44.99 15.87
C LEU A 80 13.81 46.43 16.35
N ASP A 81 14.12 46.62 17.63
CA ASP A 81 14.36 47.94 18.19
C ASP A 81 15.87 48.23 18.07
N SER A 82 16.20 49.35 17.42
CA SER A 82 17.59 49.81 17.24
C SER A 82 17.92 50.87 18.28
N PHE A 83 18.96 50.63 19.08
CA PHE A 83 19.51 51.60 20.03
C PHE A 83 20.78 52.27 19.46
N ASP A 84 21.11 53.47 19.94
CA ASP A 84 22.21 54.32 19.43
C ASP A 84 23.61 53.65 19.44
N ASP A 85 23.80 52.59 20.25
CA ASP A 85 25.03 51.78 20.34
C ASP A 85 25.15 50.66 19.28
N GLY A 86 24.23 50.58 18.32
CA GLY A 86 24.24 49.55 17.27
C GLY A 86 23.81 48.16 17.73
N GLN A 87 23.28 48.05 18.95
CA GLN A 87 22.69 46.81 19.48
C GLN A 87 21.29 46.62 18.89
N ILE A 88 21.08 45.44 18.28
CA ILE A 88 19.80 45.02 17.70
C ILE A 88 19.09 44.14 18.72
N VAL A 89 17.92 44.57 19.21
CA VAL A 89 17.12 43.83 20.19
C VAL A 89 15.79 43.43 19.58
N LEU A 90 15.40 42.15 19.76
CA LEU A 90 14.11 41.64 19.34
C LEU A 90 12.99 42.27 20.19
N ASN A 91 11.97 42.84 19.54
CA ASN A 91 10.78 43.28 20.25
C ASN A 91 9.93 42.06 20.66
N MET A 92 10.11 41.60 21.91
CA MET A 92 9.49 40.38 22.40
C MET A 92 7.96 40.50 22.53
N GLU A 93 7.43 41.68 22.84
CA GLU A 93 5.99 41.93 22.91
C GLU A 93 5.32 41.79 21.53
N TYR A 94 5.98 42.30 20.48
CA TYR A 94 5.54 42.10 19.09
C TYR A 94 5.63 40.65 18.67
N TYR A 95 6.72 39.94 19.04
CA TYR A 95 6.86 38.52 18.79
C TYR A 95 5.71 37.71 19.43
N SER A 96 5.48 37.84 20.74
CA SER A 96 4.44 37.09 21.45
C SER A 96 3.05 37.35 20.88
N THR A 97 2.73 38.62 20.57
CA THR A 97 1.45 38.97 19.93
C THR A 97 1.30 38.31 18.56
N LYS A 98 2.38 38.27 17.75
CA LYS A 98 2.37 37.66 16.42
C LYS A 98 2.31 36.13 16.50
N GLU A 99 3.07 35.53 17.39
CA GLU A 99 3.05 34.10 17.64
C GLU A 99 1.65 33.65 18.06
N GLU A 100 1.00 34.32 19.01
CA GLU A 100 -0.37 34.02 19.42
C GLU A 100 -1.37 34.12 18.25
N GLN A 101 -1.26 35.15 17.41
CA GLN A 101 -2.08 35.31 16.22
C GLN A 101 -1.87 34.17 15.21
N PHE A 102 -0.61 33.76 14.99
CA PHE A 102 -0.29 32.66 14.09
C PHE A 102 -0.71 31.31 14.66
N HIS A 103 -0.57 31.10 15.98
CA HIS A 103 -1.00 29.89 16.66
C HIS A 103 -2.54 29.75 16.68
N GLN A 104 -3.27 30.86 16.74
CA GLN A 104 -4.74 30.85 16.58
C GLN A 104 -5.18 30.34 15.20
N VAL A 105 -4.44 30.68 14.14
CA VAL A 105 -4.76 30.30 12.75
C VAL A 105 -4.16 28.93 12.38
N PHE A 106 -2.97 28.62 12.88
CA PHE A 106 -2.18 27.43 12.55
C PHE A 106 -1.75 26.69 13.84
N LYS A 107 -2.72 26.04 14.50
CA LYS A 107 -2.53 25.35 15.80
C LYS A 107 -1.47 24.25 15.82
N ASN A 108 -1.07 23.76 14.65
CA ASN A 108 -0.12 22.65 14.51
C ASN A 108 1.29 23.11 14.12
N LEU A 109 1.53 24.42 13.97
CA LEU A 109 2.85 24.95 13.61
C LEU A 109 3.51 25.60 14.83
N ASP A 110 4.72 25.16 15.11
CA ASP A 110 5.56 25.68 16.18
C ASP A 110 6.64 26.61 15.61
N PHE A 111 7.20 27.47 16.46
CA PHE A 111 8.37 28.26 16.13
C PHE A 111 9.62 27.38 16.01
N LEU A 112 10.20 27.31 14.81
CA LEU A 112 11.33 26.43 14.48
C LEU A 112 12.66 27.17 14.37
N GLY A 113 12.64 28.48 14.16
CA GLY A 113 13.85 29.25 13.89
C GLY A 113 13.57 30.61 13.28
N TRP A 114 14.58 31.20 12.63
CA TRP A 114 14.51 32.54 12.08
C TRP A 114 15.25 32.65 10.74
N TYR A 115 14.90 33.67 9.97
CA TYR A 115 15.52 33.96 8.68
C TYR A 115 16.11 35.36 8.62
N THR A 116 17.13 35.53 7.77
CA THR A 116 17.61 36.85 7.32
C THR A 116 18.10 36.85 5.87
N THR A 117 18.41 38.02 5.34
CA THR A 117 18.98 38.18 3.99
C THR A 117 20.48 38.47 4.02
N GLY A 118 21.25 37.85 3.12
CA GLY A 118 22.68 38.09 2.93
C GLY A 118 23.46 36.87 2.42
N SER A 119 24.78 37.00 2.28
CA SER A 119 25.63 35.95 1.68
C SER A 119 26.18 34.93 2.68
N SER A 120 26.65 35.37 3.85
CA SER A 120 27.29 34.52 4.87
C SER A 120 26.94 35.00 6.29
N PRO A 121 26.98 34.13 7.31
CA PRO A 121 26.73 34.52 8.70
C PRO A 121 27.73 35.58 9.20
N THR A 122 27.21 36.55 9.96
CA THR A 122 27.95 37.68 10.54
C THR A 122 27.88 37.63 12.07
N GLU A 123 28.73 38.40 12.76
CA GLU A 123 28.70 38.49 14.23
C GLU A 123 27.36 39.06 14.77
N ASN A 124 26.74 39.97 14.01
CA ASN A 124 25.41 40.48 14.32
C ASN A 124 24.34 39.39 14.21
N ASP A 125 24.48 38.44 13.27
CA ASP A 125 23.58 37.29 13.17
C ASP A 125 23.72 36.39 14.41
N ILE A 126 24.91 36.23 14.99
CA ILE A 126 25.11 35.48 16.24
C ILE A 126 24.40 36.17 17.40
N LYS A 127 24.48 37.51 17.50
CA LYS A 127 23.80 38.28 18.56
C LYS A 127 22.29 38.12 18.50
N VAL A 128 21.71 38.13 17.30
CA VAL A 128 20.27 37.85 17.10
C VAL A 128 19.96 36.39 17.38
N HIS A 129 20.80 35.47 16.92
CA HIS A 129 20.64 34.03 17.16
C HIS A 129 20.65 33.68 18.66
N LYS A 130 21.51 34.32 19.46
CA LYS A 130 21.52 34.18 20.93
C LYS A 130 20.19 34.60 21.56
N GLN A 131 19.58 35.68 21.08
CA GLN A 131 18.24 36.11 21.54
C GLN A 131 17.15 35.10 21.11
N MET A 132 17.26 34.49 19.93
CA MET A 132 16.32 33.44 19.49
C MET A 132 16.46 32.14 20.29
N CYS A 133 17.65 31.84 20.83
CA CYS A 133 17.88 30.70 21.70
C CYS A 133 17.10 30.80 23.03
N GLU A 134 16.66 32.00 23.43
CA GLU A 134 15.79 32.19 24.59
C GLU A 134 14.33 31.79 24.29
N ILE A 135 13.95 31.77 23.01
CA ILE A 135 12.61 31.41 22.53
C ILE A 135 12.54 29.91 22.19
N ASN A 136 13.51 29.41 21.43
CA ASN A 136 13.64 28.00 21.08
C ASN A 136 15.08 27.58 21.32
N GLU A 137 15.28 26.49 22.09
CA GLU A 137 16.59 26.01 22.54
C GLU A 137 17.54 25.59 21.39
N SER A 138 17.00 25.33 20.18
CA SER A 138 17.78 24.98 18.98
C SER A 138 17.17 25.60 17.71
N PRO A 139 17.26 26.93 17.52
CA PRO A 139 16.58 27.60 16.44
C PRO A 139 17.33 27.41 15.11
N LEU A 140 16.61 27.00 14.06
CA LEU A 140 17.16 26.98 12.70
C LEU A 140 17.47 28.41 12.24
N PHE A 141 18.62 28.61 11.58
CA PHE A 141 18.99 29.89 10.98
C PHE A 141 19.04 29.81 9.46
N LEU A 142 18.06 30.41 8.79
CA LEU A 142 17.95 30.43 7.34
C LEU A 142 18.45 31.76 6.77
N LYS A 143 19.33 31.71 5.78
CA LYS A 143 19.86 32.90 5.11
C LYS A 143 19.60 32.84 3.61
N LEU A 144 18.86 33.81 3.08
CA LEU A 144 18.55 33.95 1.67
C LEU A 144 19.41 35.06 1.05
N ASN A 145 20.11 34.79 -0.05
CA ASN A 145 20.90 35.79 -0.77
C ASN A 145 20.14 36.29 -2.01
N PRO A 146 19.48 37.47 -1.94
CA PRO A 146 18.68 37.99 -3.05
C PRO A 146 19.53 38.50 -4.23
N LEU A 147 20.86 38.61 -4.06
CA LEU A 147 21.79 39.12 -5.09
C LEU A 147 22.60 38.01 -5.79
N ALA A 148 22.39 36.75 -5.41
CA ALA A 148 23.11 35.62 -6.00
C ALA A 148 22.76 35.42 -7.48
N LYS A 149 23.78 35.22 -8.32
CA LYS A 149 23.66 34.97 -9.77
C LYS A 149 23.88 33.50 -10.13
N THR A 150 23.44 32.58 -9.27
CA THR A 150 23.67 31.12 -9.40
C THR A 150 22.43 30.40 -9.91
N ASN A 151 22.61 29.25 -10.57
CA ASN A 151 21.51 28.36 -10.98
C ASN A 151 20.88 27.61 -9.80
N ASP A 152 21.60 27.50 -8.68
CA ASP A 152 21.09 26.92 -7.43
C ASP A 152 20.29 27.94 -6.63
N LEU A 153 19.29 27.43 -5.88
CA LEU A 153 18.47 28.22 -4.96
C LEU A 153 19.39 28.92 -3.94
N PRO A 154 19.37 30.27 -3.83
CA PRO A 154 20.38 31.02 -3.08
C PRO A 154 20.07 31.06 -1.58
N ILE A 155 19.87 29.89 -0.98
CA ILE A 155 19.47 29.71 0.41
C ILE A 155 20.52 28.87 1.11
N SER A 156 20.91 29.29 2.31
CA SER A 156 21.77 28.53 3.21
C SER A 156 21.06 28.35 4.54
N LEU A 157 21.09 27.14 5.07
CA LEU A 157 20.49 26.80 6.37
C LEU A 157 21.59 26.41 7.35
N TYR A 158 21.48 26.91 8.58
CA TYR A 158 22.45 26.73 9.64
C TYR A 158 21.82 26.22 10.93
N GLU A 159 22.55 25.38 11.64
CA GLU A 159 22.24 24.91 13.01
C GLU A 159 23.23 25.48 14.03
N SER A 160 22.80 25.62 15.28
CA SER A 160 23.61 26.08 16.41
C SER A 160 24.48 24.95 16.95
N VAL A 161 25.77 25.21 17.15
CA VAL A 161 26.70 24.27 17.78
C VAL A 161 27.48 25.01 18.89
N ILE A 162 27.62 24.38 20.05
CA ILE A 162 28.43 24.89 21.17
C ILE A 162 29.80 24.20 21.10
N ASP A 163 30.85 24.99 20.86
CA ASP A 163 32.21 24.49 20.72
C ASP A 163 32.98 24.83 22.00
N ILE A 164 33.47 23.82 22.74
CA ILE A 164 34.23 24.03 23.98
C ILE A 164 35.71 24.15 23.59
N VAL A 165 36.28 25.34 23.79
CA VAL A 165 37.71 25.61 23.55
C VAL A 165 38.53 24.99 24.67
N ASP A 166 38.87 23.70 24.54
CA ASP A 166 40.11 23.03 25.05
C ASP A 166 39.97 21.49 25.04
N GLY A 167 40.00 20.89 23.84
CA GLY A 167 40.52 19.53 23.64
C GLY A 167 39.71 18.32 24.14
N ALA A 168 38.61 18.49 24.87
CA ALA A 168 37.73 17.38 25.24
C ALA A 168 36.46 17.39 24.36
N VAL A 169 36.48 16.59 23.29
CA VAL A 169 35.28 16.33 22.47
C VAL A 169 34.30 15.53 23.32
N MET A 170 33.35 16.21 23.94
CA MET A 170 32.19 15.56 24.55
C MET A 170 31.35 15.01 23.39
N SER A 171 31.06 13.71 23.37
CA SER A 171 30.34 13.10 22.25
C SER A 171 28.97 13.79 22.06
N GLU A 172 28.56 14.02 20.81
CA GLU A 172 27.25 14.61 20.46
C GLU A 172 26.09 13.90 21.19
N HIS A 173 26.26 12.60 21.48
CA HIS A 173 25.31 11.79 22.23
C HIS A 173 25.21 12.19 23.71
N LEU A 174 26.33 12.47 24.39
CA LEU A 174 26.35 12.95 25.78
C LEU A 174 25.77 14.36 25.90
N LEU A 175 25.99 15.22 24.91
CA LEU A 175 25.40 16.57 24.86
C LEU A 175 23.88 16.50 24.61
N ALA A 176 23.43 15.64 23.69
CA ALA A 176 22.01 15.40 23.47
C ALA A 176 21.31 14.80 24.71
N GLN A 177 21.95 13.86 25.39
CA GLN A 177 21.46 13.30 26.65
C GLN A 177 21.45 14.35 27.78
N TYR A 178 22.49 15.16 27.90
CA TYR A 178 22.55 16.26 28.86
C TYR A 178 21.42 17.27 28.63
N ASN A 179 21.19 17.66 27.37
CA ASN A 179 20.10 18.54 26.98
C ASN A 179 18.73 17.90 27.26
N ALA A 180 18.53 16.62 26.92
CA ALA A 180 17.29 15.89 27.22
C ALA A 180 17.02 15.78 28.73
N ILE A 181 18.06 15.54 29.54
CA ILE A 181 17.95 15.48 31.00
C ILE A 181 17.65 16.87 31.59
N LYS A 182 18.29 17.92 31.07
CA LYS A 182 18.01 19.31 31.44
C LYS A 182 16.56 19.70 31.09
N MET A 183 16.08 19.33 29.91
CA MET A 183 14.69 19.52 29.46
C MET A 183 13.70 18.80 30.38
N LEU A 184 13.98 17.54 30.71
CA LEU A 184 13.15 16.76 31.62
C LEU A 184 13.13 17.39 33.02
N HIS A 185 14.30 17.79 33.54
CA HIS A 185 14.40 18.44 34.85
C HIS A 185 13.60 19.75 34.92
N SER A 186 13.68 20.58 33.87
CA SER A 186 12.92 21.83 33.78
C SER A 186 11.40 21.57 33.79
N ARG A 187 10.93 20.63 32.97
CA ARG A 187 9.49 20.27 32.89
C ARG A 187 8.98 19.66 34.20
N VAL A 188 9.77 18.80 34.85
CA VAL A 188 9.42 18.23 36.16
C VAL A 188 9.36 19.32 37.25
N LYS A 189 10.27 20.31 37.22
CA LYS A 189 10.23 21.47 38.12
C LYS A 189 8.94 22.28 37.95
N MET A 190 8.48 22.50 36.72
CA MET A 190 7.22 23.20 36.46
C MET A 190 6.01 22.42 36.99
N ILE A 191 5.95 21.11 36.75
CA ILE A 191 4.88 20.25 37.27
C ILE A 191 4.88 20.28 38.81
N LEU A 192 6.07 20.20 39.44
CA LEU A 192 6.20 20.31 40.90
C LEU A 192 5.74 21.67 41.43
N ALA A 193 6.08 22.76 40.74
CA ALA A 193 5.65 24.10 41.11
C ALA A 193 4.12 24.24 41.01
N TYR A 194 3.52 23.72 39.94
CA TYR A 194 2.07 23.69 39.77
C TYR A 194 1.37 22.87 40.86
N VAL A 195 1.85 21.66 41.16
CA VAL A 195 1.29 20.80 42.22
C VAL A 195 1.42 21.46 43.60
N LYS A 196 2.53 22.17 43.88
CA LYS A 196 2.69 22.95 45.11
C LYS A 196 1.71 24.12 45.18
N ALA A 197 1.60 24.92 44.11
CA ALA A 197 0.66 26.04 44.05
C ALA A 197 -0.82 25.61 44.21
N VAL A 198 -1.19 24.45 43.66
CA VAL A 198 -2.52 23.84 43.87
C VAL A 198 -2.70 23.35 45.32
N LYS A 199 -1.67 22.75 45.91
CA LYS A 199 -1.69 22.28 47.31
C LYS A 199 -1.78 23.43 48.31
N ASP A 200 -1.07 24.51 48.04
CA ASP A 200 -0.99 25.70 48.90
C ASP A 200 -2.21 26.63 48.68
N GLY A 201 -3.07 26.32 47.71
CA GLY A 201 -4.34 27.01 47.45
C GLY A 201 -4.21 28.29 46.61
N GLU A 202 -3.04 28.53 46.01
CA GLU A 202 -2.77 29.69 45.16
C GLU A 202 -3.46 29.58 43.78
N ILE A 203 -3.65 28.35 43.29
CA ILE A 203 -4.28 28.06 42.00
C ILE A 203 -5.39 27.01 42.19
N PRO A 204 -6.58 27.16 41.58
CA PRO A 204 -7.64 26.18 41.68
C PRO A 204 -7.24 24.83 41.07
N CYS A 205 -7.62 23.73 41.73
CA CYS A 205 -7.28 22.38 41.32
C CYS A 205 -7.95 22.00 39.99
N ASN A 206 -7.15 21.83 38.93
CA ASN A 206 -7.62 21.19 37.69
C ASN A 206 -7.45 19.67 37.79
N HIS A 207 -8.58 18.97 37.88
CA HIS A 207 -8.62 17.51 38.06
C HIS A 207 -8.07 16.70 36.87
N GLU A 208 -8.07 17.25 35.65
CA GLU A 208 -7.46 16.58 34.48
C GLU A 208 -5.95 16.61 34.58
N ILE A 209 -5.36 17.79 34.82
CA ILE A 209 -3.90 17.95 34.94
C ILE A 209 -3.35 17.12 36.12
N MET A 210 -4.08 17.05 37.23
CA MET A 210 -3.69 16.22 38.38
C MET A 210 -3.75 14.71 38.07
N ARG A 211 -4.71 14.27 37.24
CA ARG A 211 -4.83 12.86 36.82
C ARG A 211 -3.73 12.48 35.84
N ASP A 212 -3.38 13.38 34.92
CA ASP A 212 -2.27 13.19 33.98
C ASP A 212 -0.92 13.16 34.71
N ALA A 213 -0.70 14.07 35.65
CA ALA A 213 0.49 14.06 36.51
C ALA A 213 0.61 12.76 37.32
N LEU A 214 -0.50 12.27 37.89
CA LEU A 214 -0.53 10.99 38.62
C LEU A 214 -0.25 9.79 37.70
N SER A 215 -0.84 9.77 36.50
CA SER A 215 -0.62 8.73 35.50
C SER A 215 0.85 8.70 35.03
N LEU A 216 1.48 9.87 34.91
CA LEU A 216 2.89 9.99 34.54
C LEU A 216 3.81 9.48 35.65
N ILE A 217 3.49 9.78 36.91
CA ILE A 217 4.21 9.24 38.08
C ILE A 217 4.08 7.71 38.17
N GLN A 218 2.90 7.15 37.87
CA GLN A 218 2.65 5.70 37.89
C GLN A 218 3.38 4.94 36.77
N ARG A 219 3.74 5.63 35.69
CA ARG A 219 4.51 5.07 34.56
C ARG A 219 6.03 5.13 34.76
N LEU A 220 6.51 5.83 35.80
CA LEU A 220 7.93 5.84 36.14
C LEU A 220 8.28 4.51 36.85
N PRO A 221 9.45 3.90 36.54
CA PRO A 221 9.89 2.69 37.21
C PRO A 221 9.91 2.90 38.72
N VAL A 222 9.46 1.89 39.48
CA VAL A 222 9.31 1.94 40.94
C VAL A 222 10.63 2.38 41.58
N MET A 223 10.75 3.66 41.93
CA MET A 223 11.97 4.27 42.52
C MET A 223 12.24 3.82 43.98
N LYS A 224 11.70 2.68 44.40
CA LYS A 224 11.70 2.18 45.78
C LYS A 224 12.23 0.76 45.92
N THR A 225 12.78 0.16 44.87
CA THR A 225 13.51 -1.11 44.99
C THR A 225 14.97 -0.83 45.35
N ASP A 226 15.48 -1.51 46.37
CA ASP A 226 16.88 -1.38 46.81
C ASP A 226 17.87 -1.67 45.65
N LEU A 227 17.47 -2.55 44.72
CA LEU A 227 18.15 -2.81 43.44
C LEU A 227 18.38 -1.56 42.57
N PHE A 228 17.38 -0.67 42.47
CA PHE A 228 17.51 0.56 41.67
C PHE A 228 18.49 1.55 42.30
N GLN A 229 18.49 1.66 43.64
CA GLN A 229 19.47 2.50 44.33
C GLN A 229 20.89 1.98 44.15
N GLU A 230 21.09 0.66 44.19
CA GLU A 230 22.39 0.03 44.00
C GLU A 230 22.91 0.23 42.56
N ASP A 231 22.06 0.01 41.56
CA ASP A 231 22.38 0.22 40.15
C ASP A 231 22.65 1.71 39.84
N PHE A 232 21.86 2.62 40.40
CA PHE A 232 22.08 4.06 40.24
C PHE A 232 23.38 4.53 40.92
N TYR A 233 23.69 4.02 42.11
CA TYR A 233 24.96 4.31 42.79
C TYR A 233 26.16 3.74 42.03
N ASN A 234 26.02 2.53 41.46
CA ASN A 234 27.05 1.91 40.63
C ASN A 234 27.27 2.68 39.33
N LEU A 235 26.20 3.19 38.70
CA LEU A 235 26.28 4.05 37.52
C LEU A 235 27.02 5.36 37.82
N LEU A 236 26.70 6.02 38.94
CA LEU A 236 27.42 7.21 39.41
C LEU A 236 28.89 6.93 39.72
N LYS A 237 29.19 5.78 40.34
CA LYS A 237 30.55 5.36 40.68
C LYS A 237 31.37 5.02 39.43
N ASN A 238 30.73 4.48 38.40
CA ASN A 238 31.33 4.21 37.10
C ASN A 238 31.59 5.51 36.32
N MET A 239 30.69 6.49 36.37
CA MET A 239 30.93 7.83 35.82
C MET A 239 32.10 8.53 36.53
N LYS A 240 32.24 8.36 37.84
CA LYS A 240 33.37 8.90 38.64
C LYS A 240 34.72 8.25 38.31
N ARG A 241 34.73 7.01 37.82
CA ARG A 241 35.95 6.33 37.34
C ARG A 241 36.37 6.77 35.95
N ALA A 242 35.44 7.25 35.12
CA ALA A 242 35.72 7.72 33.77
C ALA A 242 36.40 9.10 33.75
N HIS A 243 36.14 9.98 34.73
CA HIS A 243 36.70 11.34 34.76
C HIS A 243 37.04 11.83 36.19
N PRO A 244 38.33 11.87 36.59
CA PRO A 244 38.74 12.20 37.96
C PRO A 244 38.71 13.70 38.32
N ASP A 245 38.47 14.61 37.37
CA ASP A 245 38.62 16.06 37.58
C ASP A 245 37.38 16.80 38.12
N TYR A 246 36.26 16.11 38.35
CA TYR A 246 35.12 16.70 39.06
C TYR A 246 35.29 16.56 40.58
N SER A 247 36.07 17.47 41.16
CA SER A 247 36.09 17.71 42.59
C SER A 247 35.06 18.77 42.96
N THR A 248 33.90 18.35 43.47
CA THR A 248 33.22 19.09 44.53
C THR A 248 32.50 18.10 45.45
N THR A 249 32.80 18.29 46.73
CA THR A 249 32.43 17.55 47.92
C THR A 249 30.92 17.45 48.08
N ILE A 250 30.38 16.24 48.28
CA ILE A 250 29.04 16.08 48.87
C ILE A 250 29.19 16.44 50.35
N VAL A 251 28.76 17.65 50.70
CA VAL A 251 28.40 18.02 52.06
C VAL A 251 26.89 18.30 52.02
N GLU A 252 26.13 17.57 52.81
CA GLU A 252 24.74 17.94 53.12
C GLU A 252 24.76 19.30 53.84
N GLU A 253 24.41 20.39 53.17
CA GLU A 253 24.03 21.63 53.86
C GLU A 253 23.15 22.56 53.00
N LYS A 254 22.39 23.39 53.73
CA LYS A 254 21.20 24.16 53.34
C LYS A 254 21.38 25.18 52.23
N LEU A 255 20.25 25.49 51.57
CA LEU A 255 20.01 26.68 50.76
C LEU A 255 20.45 27.97 51.48
N GLU A 256 21.48 28.64 50.96
CA GLU A 256 21.54 30.09 50.78
C GLU A 256 22.77 30.52 49.93
N GLU A 257 22.51 31.53 49.08
CA GLU A 257 23.37 32.54 48.44
C GLU A 257 24.71 32.21 47.74
N THR A 258 24.71 32.51 46.44
CA THR A 258 25.81 32.98 45.55
C THR A 258 27.24 32.53 45.86
N LEU A 259 27.79 31.68 44.98
CA LEU A 259 29.24 31.49 44.82
C LEU A 259 29.66 31.81 43.39
N ASP A 260 30.51 32.82 43.32
CA ASP A 260 31.23 33.38 42.18
C ASP A 260 32.16 32.33 41.55
N PHE A 261 31.88 31.92 40.31
CA PHE A 261 32.77 31.06 39.53
C PHE A 261 33.78 31.93 38.79
N GLY A 262 35.04 31.87 39.25
CA GLY A 262 36.17 32.51 38.58
C GLY A 262 36.27 32.14 37.10
N SER A 263 36.63 33.15 36.29
CA SER A 263 36.85 33.16 34.84
C SER A 263 37.09 31.79 34.19
N GLN A 264 36.01 31.11 33.80
CA GLN A 264 36.00 30.10 32.74
C GLN A 264 35.72 30.82 31.42
N SER A 265 36.46 30.48 30.35
CA SER A 265 36.16 30.95 29.01
C SER A 265 34.73 30.56 28.63
N GLU A 266 33.90 31.55 28.28
CA GLU A 266 32.51 31.29 27.88
C GLU A 266 32.46 30.33 26.68
N PRO A 267 31.52 29.37 26.67
CA PRO A 267 31.29 28.53 25.50
C PRO A 267 30.91 29.38 24.29
N VAL A 268 31.64 29.24 23.19
CA VAL A 268 31.42 30.05 21.98
C VAL A 268 30.39 29.37 21.08
N LEU A 269 29.30 30.07 20.79
CA LEU A 269 28.26 29.62 19.86
C LEU A 269 28.75 29.77 18.40
N LYS A 270 28.74 28.68 17.63
CA LYS A 270 29.09 28.64 16.20
C LYS A 270 27.96 28.08 15.34
N LEU A 271 28.01 28.34 14.03
CA LEU A 271 27.00 27.90 13.04
C LEU A 271 27.58 26.86 12.07
N LYS A 272 26.76 25.90 11.62
CA LYS A 272 27.16 24.81 10.69
C LYS A 272 26.21 24.67 9.49
N ARG A 273 26.72 24.36 8.29
CA ARG A 273 25.99 24.33 7.00
C ARG A 273 25.58 22.90 6.56
N ILE A 274 24.35 22.74 6.04
CA ILE A 274 23.78 21.46 5.56
C ILE A 274 24.09 21.22 4.04
N ARG A 275 24.38 19.98 3.58
CA ARG A 275 24.74 19.60 2.18
C ARG A 275 23.67 18.72 1.47
N GLN A 276 23.69 18.68 0.12
CA GLN A 276 22.85 17.83 -0.79
C GLN A 276 23.48 16.42 -1.08
N PRO A 277 22.72 15.40 -1.52
CA PRO A 277 23.12 13.99 -1.42
C PRO A 277 23.92 13.42 -2.62
N VAL A 278 24.87 12.53 -2.30
CA VAL A 278 25.54 11.53 -3.15
C VAL A 278 24.72 10.23 -3.13
N ASP A 279 24.86 9.32 -4.12
CA ASP A 279 24.28 7.95 -4.14
C ASP A 279 24.28 7.34 -2.73
N ALA A 280 23.08 7.19 -2.14
CA ALA A 280 22.91 6.95 -0.71
C ALA A 280 23.64 5.67 -0.25
N SER A 281 23.56 4.58 -1.02
CA SER A 281 24.18 3.29 -0.66
C SER A 281 25.71 3.30 -0.74
N LYS A 282 26.31 4.00 -1.71
CA LYS A 282 27.79 4.17 -1.79
C LYS A 282 28.31 5.04 -0.66
N ARG A 283 27.56 6.09 -0.32
CA ARG A 283 27.87 6.97 0.80
C ARG A 283 27.83 6.19 2.11
N LEU A 284 26.76 5.44 2.37
CA LEU A 284 26.62 4.61 3.57
C LEU A 284 27.71 3.52 3.66
N ALA A 285 28.07 2.91 2.53
CA ALA A 285 29.20 1.97 2.47
C ALA A 285 30.54 2.65 2.80
N PHE A 286 30.78 3.87 2.35
CA PHE A 286 31.98 4.62 2.72
C PHE A 286 31.98 5.00 4.21
N GLU A 287 30.85 5.50 4.71
CA GLU A 287 30.66 5.88 6.12
C GLU A 287 30.88 4.70 7.08
N LEU A 288 30.52 3.47 6.67
CA LEU A 288 30.82 2.25 7.41
C LEU A 288 32.32 2.03 7.72
N SER A 289 33.20 2.58 6.87
CA SER A 289 34.66 2.52 7.09
C SER A 289 35.19 3.62 8.00
N GLU A 290 34.43 4.71 8.21
CA GLU A 290 34.85 5.86 9.01
C GLU A 290 34.43 5.74 10.48
N TYR A 291 33.30 5.09 10.76
CA TYR A 291 32.77 5.00 12.12
C TYR A 291 33.50 3.96 12.98
N SER A 292 33.87 4.37 14.19
CA SER A 292 34.56 3.51 15.17
C SER A 292 33.64 2.99 16.28
N THR A 293 32.53 3.66 16.58
CA THR A 293 31.61 3.23 17.64
C THR A 293 30.64 2.14 17.16
N GLN A 294 30.32 1.19 18.03
CA GLN A 294 29.46 0.04 17.68
C GLN A 294 28.04 0.47 17.28
N GLN A 295 27.50 1.52 17.92
CA GLN A 295 26.14 1.99 17.67
C GLN A 295 26.00 2.68 16.32
N GLU A 296 26.91 3.60 15.98
CA GLU A 296 26.91 4.31 14.69
C GLU A 296 27.05 3.32 13.52
N VAL A 297 27.88 2.30 13.70
CA VAL A 297 28.08 1.26 12.69
C VAL A 297 26.81 0.45 12.51
N LEU A 298 26.12 0.08 13.60
CA LEU A 298 24.88 -0.65 13.51
C LEU A 298 23.77 0.18 12.84
N GLU A 299 23.66 1.47 13.18
CA GLU A 299 22.72 2.41 12.55
C GLU A 299 23.00 2.50 11.04
N THR A 300 24.28 2.64 10.65
CA THR A 300 24.67 2.72 9.24
C THR A 300 24.39 1.41 8.49
N LEU A 301 24.61 0.25 9.12
CA LEU A 301 24.25 -1.05 8.54
C LEU A 301 22.72 -1.20 8.37
N VAL A 302 21.92 -0.68 9.31
CA VAL A 302 20.46 -0.70 9.21
C VAL A 302 19.97 0.23 8.10
N ASP A 303 20.57 1.41 7.95
CA ASP A 303 20.23 2.32 6.88
C ASP A 303 20.64 1.77 5.51
N LEU A 304 21.78 1.10 5.41
CA LEU A 304 22.18 0.40 4.19
C LEU A 304 21.18 -0.70 3.79
N GLU A 305 20.55 -1.38 4.76
CA GLU A 305 19.53 -2.40 4.47
C GLU A 305 18.26 -1.80 3.84
N LYS A 306 17.86 -0.60 4.26
CA LYS A 306 16.67 0.11 3.74
C LYS A 306 16.83 0.52 2.27
N GLU A 307 18.07 0.66 1.80
CA GLU A 307 18.42 1.05 0.44
C GLU A 307 18.54 -0.14 -0.54
N LEU A 308 18.12 -1.36 -0.13
CA LEU A 308 18.10 -2.53 -1.03
C LEU A 308 16.79 -2.61 -1.84
N PRO A 309 16.83 -3.00 -3.13
CA PRO A 309 17.96 -3.54 -3.90
C PRO A 309 18.88 -2.46 -4.49
N LEU A 310 20.16 -2.80 -4.67
CA LEU A 310 21.18 -1.90 -5.23
C LEU A 310 21.02 -1.71 -6.74
N GLU A 311 21.30 -0.50 -7.24
CA GLU A 311 21.08 -0.12 -8.64
C GLU A 311 22.02 -0.80 -9.65
N SER A 312 23.22 -1.22 -9.23
CA SER A 312 24.20 -1.86 -10.12
C SER A 312 25.02 -2.97 -9.46
N SER A 313 25.51 -3.89 -10.30
CA SER A 313 26.38 -5.00 -9.87
C SER A 313 27.72 -4.50 -9.32
N GLU A 314 28.24 -3.37 -9.81
CA GLU A 314 29.49 -2.77 -9.32
C GLU A 314 29.33 -2.23 -7.90
N VAL A 315 28.18 -1.63 -7.58
CA VAL A 315 27.88 -1.19 -6.21
C VAL A 315 27.77 -2.39 -5.28
N SER A 316 27.19 -3.48 -5.76
CA SER A 316 27.02 -4.71 -4.98
C SER A 316 28.38 -5.33 -4.58
N GLU A 317 29.33 -5.42 -5.50
CA GLU A 317 30.68 -5.93 -5.21
C GLU A 317 31.45 -5.02 -4.23
N PHE A 318 31.33 -3.69 -4.41
CA PHE A 318 31.92 -2.72 -3.49
C PHE A 318 31.37 -2.87 -2.07
N VAL A 319 30.04 -2.95 -1.94
CA VAL A 319 29.36 -3.14 -0.65
C VAL A 319 29.78 -4.45 0.01
N ILE A 320 29.85 -5.56 -0.74
CA ILE A 320 30.29 -6.86 -0.21
C ILE A 320 31.71 -6.77 0.36
N ARG A 321 32.63 -6.15 -0.36
CA ARG A 321 34.02 -5.98 0.10
C ARG A 321 34.08 -5.17 1.40
N THR A 322 33.38 -4.04 1.44
CA THR A 322 33.36 -3.18 2.63
C THR A 322 32.72 -3.86 3.83
N LEU A 323 31.67 -4.67 3.61
CA LEU A 323 31.06 -5.48 4.67
C LEU A 323 32.06 -6.52 5.22
N TRP A 324 32.83 -7.18 4.37
CA TRP A 324 33.87 -8.10 4.81
C TRP A 324 35.00 -7.42 5.58
N ASP A 325 35.50 -6.29 5.09
CA ASP A 325 36.50 -5.49 5.81
C ASP A 325 36.01 -5.16 7.22
N ARG A 326 34.76 -4.71 7.33
CA ARG A 326 34.14 -4.40 8.62
C ARG A 326 33.97 -5.62 9.53
N PHE A 327 33.68 -6.79 8.96
CA PHE A 327 33.54 -8.04 9.72
C PHE A 327 34.82 -8.41 10.47
N TYR A 328 35.98 -8.23 9.82
CA TYR A 328 37.28 -8.57 10.40
C TYR A 328 37.82 -7.50 11.36
N GLU A 329 37.48 -6.22 11.15
CA GLU A 329 37.88 -5.13 12.03
C GLU A 329 37.13 -5.12 13.37
N THR A 330 35.86 -5.50 13.36
CA THR A 330 35.04 -5.44 14.58
C THR A 330 35.20 -6.69 15.45
N SER A 331 35.24 -6.52 16.76
CA SER A 331 35.14 -7.63 17.73
C SER A 331 33.70 -7.90 18.18
N ASP A 332 32.77 -6.99 17.87
CA ASP A 332 31.40 -7.04 18.37
C ASP A 332 30.54 -8.11 17.68
N SER A 333 29.88 -8.95 18.47
CA SER A 333 29.08 -10.04 17.93
C SER A 333 27.76 -9.60 17.27
N VAL A 334 27.15 -8.49 17.70
CA VAL A 334 25.90 -7.96 17.14
C VAL A 334 26.17 -7.32 15.78
N VAL A 335 27.24 -6.54 15.67
CA VAL A 335 27.68 -5.96 14.39
C VAL A 335 28.00 -7.08 13.39
N LYS A 336 28.74 -8.11 13.82
CA LYS A 336 29.04 -9.28 12.96
C LYS A 336 27.79 -9.98 12.44
N ILE A 337 26.79 -10.20 13.29
CA ILE A 337 25.49 -10.79 12.88
C ILE A 337 24.83 -9.91 11.82
N LYS A 338 24.77 -8.59 12.04
CA LYS A 338 24.15 -7.67 11.07
C LYS A 338 24.89 -7.66 9.74
N VAL A 339 26.23 -7.68 9.76
CA VAL A 339 27.07 -7.78 8.56
C VAL A 339 26.76 -9.06 7.78
N ILE A 340 26.72 -10.22 8.44
CA ILE A 340 26.39 -11.51 7.79
C ILE A 340 24.96 -11.47 7.20
N SER A 341 23.99 -10.91 7.92
CA SER A 341 22.61 -10.74 7.43
C SER A 341 22.56 -9.88 6.16
N LEU A 342 23.36 -8.82 6.08
CA LEU A 342 23.46 -7.99 4.88
C LEU A 342 24.18 -8.69 3.73
N LEU A 343 25.27 -9.41 4.01
CA LEU A 343 25.97 -10.24 3.02
C LEU A 343 25.01 -11.27 2.40
N MET A 344 24.19 -11.93 3.21
CA MET A 344 23.13 -12.83 2.74
C MET A 344 22.15 -12.11 1.79
N ARG A 345 21.68 -10.90 2.15
CA ARG A 345 20.69 -10.15 1.37
C ARG A 345 21.26 -9.61 0.06
N VAL A 346 22.48 -9.06 0.09
CA VAL A 346 23.19 -8.58 -1.10
C VAL A 346 23.59 -9.75 -1.99
N GLY A 347 24.02 -10.88 -1.39
CA GLY A 347 24.34 -12.12 -2.10
C GLY A 347 23.16 -12.74 -2.86
N SER A 348 21.93 -12.37 -2.52
CA SER A 348 20.72 -12.81 -3.22
C SER A 348 20.37 -11.96 -4.45
N LEU A 349 21.13 -10.89 -4.72
CA LEU A 349 20.92 -10.02 -5.88
C LEU A 349 21.50 -10.63 -7.18
N PRO A 350 20.86 -10.42 -8.34
CA PRO A 350 21.36 -10.92 -9.62
C PRO A 350 22.71 -10.26 -9.99
N GLY A 351 23.68 -11.07 -10.40
CA GLY A 351 25.01 -10.62 -10.81
C GLY A 351 26.12 -10.75 -9.76
N VAL A 352 25.78 -11.07 -8.51
CA VAL A 352 26.76 -11.34 -7.45
C VAL A 352 27.34 -12.76 -7.57
N ASN A 353 28.65 -12.91 -7.33
CA ASN A 353 29.31 -14.21 -7.31
C ASN A 353 28.96 -15.00 -6.02
N LEU A 354 27.89 -15.76 -6.10
CA LEU A 354 27.33 -16.53 -4.99
C LEU A 354 28.28 -17.63 -4.48
N HIS A 355 28.99 -18.33 -5.38
CA HIS A 355 29.92 -19.40 -5.01
C HIS A 355 31.07 -18.88 -4.13
N ALA A 356 31.64 -17.73 -4.47
CA ALA A 356 32.72 -17.13 -3.67
C ALA A 356 32.23 -16.80 -2.25
N LEU A 357 31.06 -16.17 -2.12
CA LEU A 357 30.49 -15.80 -0.83
C LEU A 357 30.16 -17.01 0.05
N VAL A 358 29.63 -18.09 -0.53
CA VAL A 358 29.34 -19.34 0.19
C VAL A 358 30.62 -20.03 0.68
N GLU A 359 31.67 -20.05 -0.14
CA GLU A 359 32.97 -20.61 0.24
C GLU A 359 33.59 -19.81 1.40
N ASP A 360 33.57 -18.47 1.32
CA ASP A 360 34.08 -17.58 2.37
C ASP A 360 33.37 -17.83 3.72
N LEU A 361 32.04 -17.92 3.70
CA LEU A 361 31.24 -18.21 4.90
C LEU A 361 31.52 -19.60 5.47
N THR A 362 31.74 -20.60 4.60
CA THR A 362 32.03 -21.98 5.03
C THR A 362 33.44 -22.11 5.60
N GLN A 363 34.42 -21.42 5.01
CA GLN A 363 35.79 -21.36 5.51
C GLN A 363 35.85 -20.73 6.90
N LEU A 364 35.05 -19.68 7.14
CA LEU A 364 35.02 -18.97 8.41
C LEU A 364 34.56 -19.86 9.59
N LEU A 365 33.68 -20.84 9.34
CA LEU A 365 33.25 -21.81 10.35
C LEU A 365 34.33 -22.87 10.66
N ASN A 366 35.15 -23.23 9.67
CA ASN A 366 36.15 -24.30 9.76
C ASN A 366 37.59 -23.79 9.95
N THR A 367 37.77 -22.52 10.34
CA THR A 367 39.09 -21.91 10.46
C THR A 367 39.84 -22.39 11.71
N ASP A 368 41.06 -22.92 11.51
CA ASP A 368 41.98 -23.35 12.58
C ASP A 368 42.81 -22.20 13.18
N ASP A 369 42.72 -20.99 12.61
CA ASP A 369 43.39 -19.79 13.12
C ASP A 369 42.68 -19.24 14.36
N GLU A 370 43.34 -19.31 15.52
CA GLU A 370 42.79 -18.86 16.80
C GLU A 370 42.37 -17.39 16.78
N ASN A 371 43.02 -16.53 15.98
CA ASN A 371 42.68 -15.11 15.90
C ASN A 371 41.44 -14.82 15.04
N ARG A 372 41.05 -15.76 14.16
CA ARG A 372 39.90 -15.63 13.25
C ARG A 372 38.72 -16.53 13.65
N ARG A 373 38.90 -17.33 14.70
CA ARG A 373 37.88 -18.25 15.20
C ARG A 373 36.67 -17.50 15.75
N ILE A 374 35.48 -17.91 15.34
CA ILE A 374 34.24 -17.31 15.84
C ILE A 374 33.91 -17.85 17.24
N GLU A 375 34.10 -17.03 18.26
CA GLU A 375 33.76 -17.37 19.65
C GLU A 375 32.24 -17.39 19.89
N SER A 376 31.50 -16.43 19.31
CA SER A 376 30.05 -16.28 19.56
C SER A 376 29.21 -17.30 18.78
N HIS A 377 28.46 -18.11 19.51
CA HIS A 377 27.48 -19.06 18.95
C HIS A 377 26.36 -18.35 18.16
N LYS A 378 26.01 -17.11 18.52
CA LYS A 378 25.01 -16.32 17.79
C LYS A 378 25.50 -15.97 16.38
N VAL A 379 26.77 -15.61 16.23
CA VAL A 379 27.40 -15.34 14.93
C VAL A 379 27.44 -16.62 14.09
N ARG A 380 27.85 -17.77 14.67
CA ARG A 380 27.82 -19.07 13.96
C ARG A 380 26.41 -19.43 13.48
N SER A 381 25.41 -19.23 14.34
CA SER A 381 24.00 -19.45 14.00
C SER A 381 23.55 -18.57 12.82
N GLU A 382 23.99 -17.31 12.75
CA GLU A 382 23.67 -16.43 11.63
C GLU A 382 24.39 -16.85 10.34
N ILE A 383 25.62 -17.37 10.43
CA ILE A 383 26.32 -17.91 9.25
C ILE A 383 25.57 -19.12 8.68
N PHE A 384 25.12 -20.05 9.52
CA PHE A 384 24.31 -21.17 9.04
C PHE A 384 22.97 -20.72 8.45
N HIS A 385 22.39 -19.62 8.94
CA HIS A 385 21.21 -19.01 8.34
C HIS A 385 21.50 -18.43 6.95
N ALA A 386 22.61 -17.71 6.80
CA ALA A 386 23.08 -17.20 5.50
C ALA A 386 23.38 -18.35 4.52
N LEU A 387 24.11 -19.38 4.95
CA LEU A 387 24.42 -20.57 4.14
C LEU A 387 23.17 -21.33 3.70
N LEU A 388 22.15 -21.41 4.55
CA LEU A 388 20.85 -22.00 4.18
C LEU A 388 20.15 -21.19 3.08
N HIS A 389 20.12 -19.86 3.21
CA HIS A 389 19.47 -18.98 2.23
C HIS A 389 20.18 -19.00 0.88
N LEU A 390 21.51 -18.79 0.89
CA LEU A 390 22.35 -18.81 -0.30
C LEU A 390 22.41 -20.21 -0.93
N GLY A 391 22.44 -21.26 -0.11
CA GLY A 391 22.43 -22.65 -0.58
C GLY A 391 21.16 -23.02 -1.37
N LYS A 392 20.00 -22.43 -1.03
CA LYS A 392 18.75 -22.61 -1.81
C LYS A 392 18.84 -21.99 -3.21
N LEU A 393 19.71 -21.00 -3.41
CA LEU A 393 19.97 -20.40 -4.73
C LEU A 393 21.02 -21.18 -5.54
N CYS A 394 21.85 -22.01 -4.88
CA CYS A 394 22.90 -22.85 -5.49
C CYS A 394 22.49 -24.33 -5.71
N ILE A 395 21.20 -24.67 -5.76
CA ILE A 395 20.76 -26.09 -5.76
C ILE A 395 21.36 -26.91 -6.92
N ASP A 396 21.64 -26.29 -8.07
CA ASP A 396 22.22 -26.96 -9.25
C ASP A 396 23.72 -27.31 -9.08
N GLU A 397 24.41 -26.74 -8.09
CA GLU A 397 25.83 -26.94 -7.82
C GLU A 397 26.08 -28.00 -6.74
N GLY A 398 25.86 -29.28 -7.07
CA GLY A 398 25.94 -30.38 -6.10
C GLY A 398 27.25 -30.53 -5.33
N LYS A 399 28.37 -29.93 -5.77
CA LYS A 399 29.64 -29.92 -5.00
C LYS A 399 29.59 -28.93 -3.84
N THR A 400 29.13 -27.72 -4.09
CA THR A 400 28.97 -26.64 -3.10
C THR A 400 28.00 -27.10 -2.02
N ILE A 401 26.85 -27.66 -2.41
CA ILE A 401 25.84 -28.16 -1.47
C ILE A 401 26.37 -29.27 -0.55
N ARG A 402 27.14 -30.24 -1.09
CA ARG A 402 27.79 -31.28 -0.27
C ARG A 402 28.81 -30.71 0.71
N HIS A 403 29.49 -29.63 0.33
CA HIS A 403 30.43 -28.95 1.22
C HIS A 403 29.71 -28.29 2.39
N ILE A 404 28.61 -27.56 2.13
CA ILE A 404 27.78 -26.94 3.17
C ILE A 404 27.19 -28.02 4.10
N GLU A 405 26.66 -29.10 3.54
CA GLU A 405 26.09 -30.22 4.31
C GLU A 405 27.12 -30.86 5.26
N LYS A 406 28.34 -31.10 4.76
CA LYS A 406 29.44 -31.63 5.59
C LYS A 406 29.77 -30.70 6.75
N THR A 407 29.82 -29.39 6.52
CA THR A 407 30.10 -28.40 7.57
C THR A 407 28.98 -28.36 8.61
N ALA A 408 27.71 -28.44 8.19
CA ALA A 408 26.57 -28.49 9.11
C ALA A 408 26.59 -29.75 10.00
N LEU A 409 26.92 -30.92 9.43
CA LEU A 409 27.03 -32.18 10.19
C LEU A 409 28.08 -32.11 11.30
N GLN A 410 29.21 -31.45 11.06
CA GLN A 410 30.28 -31.27 12.06
C GLN A 410 29.82 -30.42 13.26
N HIS A 411 28.87 -29.51 13.05
CA HIS A 411 28.39 -28.56 14.05
C HIS A 411 27.04 -28.94 14.70
N LEU A 412 26.49 -30.11 14.40
CA LEU A 412 25.23 -30.58 15.00
C LEU A 412 25.33 -30.83 16.51
N ASN A 413 26.50 -31.21 17.02
CA ASN A 413 26.76 -31.42 18.45
C ASN A 413 27.18 -30.13 19.18
N ASP A 414 26.97 -28.94 18.59
CA ASP A 414 27.30 -27.67 19.24
C ASP A 414 26.50 -27.50 20.55
N THR A 415 27.16 -26.92 21.55
CA THR A 415 26.58 -26.66 22.87
C THR A 415 25.33 -25.77 22.80
N HIS A 416 25.27 -24.84 21.84
CA HIS A 416 24.20 -23.87 21.71
C HIS A 416 23.08 -24.35 20.79
N THR A 417 21.85 -24.25 21.27
CA THR A 417 20.65 -24.82 20.62
C THR A 417 20.33 -24.16 19.29
N SER A 418 20.55 -22.84 19.15
CA SER A 418 20.31 -22.13 17.89
C SER A 418 21.19 -22.64 16.74
N VAL A 419 22.45 -22.98 17.02
CA VAL A 419 23.37 -23.55 16.02
C VAL A 419 22.86 -24.93 15.58
N ARG A 420 22.51 -25.80 16.55
CA ARG A 420 21.90 -27.11 16.25
C ARG A 420 20.64 -26.96 15.39
N CYS A 421 19.73 -26.05 15.76
CA CYS A 421 18.49 -25.80 15.01
C CYS A 421 18.76 -25.36 13.57
N ARG A 422 19.71 -24.45 13.34
CA ARG A 422 20.07 -23.98 12.00
C ARG A 422 20.74 -25.07 11.17
N CYS A 423 21.60 -25.89 11.76
CA CYS A 423 22.19 -27.05 11.10
C CYS A 423 21.12 -28.07 10.68
N LEU A 424 20.17 -28.40 11.56
CA LEU A 424 19.07 -29.32 11.25
C LEU A 424 18.19 -28.81 10.10
N SER A 425 17.81 -27.52 10.15
CA SER A 425 17.03 -26.87 9.08
C SER A 425 17.79 -26.87 7.75
N LEU A 426 19.09 -26.60 7.78
CA LEU A 426 19.96 -26.63 6.61
C LEU A 426 20.01 -28.02 5.98
N ILE A 427 20.25 -29.05 6.78
CA ILE A 427 20.27 -30.44 6.32
C ILE A 427 18.92 -30.82 5.68
N GLY A 428 17.79 -30.51 6.36
CA GLY A 428 16.45 -30.76 5.81
C GLY A 428 16.20 -30.07 4.46
N CYS A 429 16.69 -28.84 4.29
CA CYS A 429 16.49 -28.05 3.06
C CYS A 429 17.45 -28.38 1.91
N LEU A 430 18.68 -28.80 2.19
CA LEU A 430 19.75 -28.86 1.17
C LEU A 430 20.21 -30.27 0.83
N THR A 431 20.02 -31.27 1.69
CA THR A 431 20.46 -32.65 1.41
C THR A 431 19.88 -33.13 0.08
N GLN A 432 20.74 -33.52 -0.87
CA GLN A 432 20.34 -34.06 -2.17
C GLN A 432 20.28 -35.58 -2.08
N GLY A 433 19.08 -36.15 -2.03
CA GLY A 433 18.89 -37.59 -2.02
C GLY A 433 19.26 -38.20 -3.36
N SER A 434 20.48 -38.73 -3.49
CA SER A 434 20.73 -39.77 -4.50
C SER A 434 20.73 -41.13 -3.81
N VAL A 435 19.72 -41.94 -4.14
CA VAL A 435 19.68 -43.39 -3.84
C VAL A 435 20.86 -44.12 -4.49
N HIS A 436 21.60 -43.49 -5.40
CA HIS A 436 22.81 -44.04 -6.02
C HIS A 436 23.92 -42.98 -6.18
N SER A 437 24.64 -42.67 -5.11
CA SER A 437 26.00 -42.11 -5.21
C SER A 437 26.84 -42.53 -4.00
N PRO A 438 27.84 -43.41 -4.18
CA PRO A 438 28.71 -43.87 -3.09
C PRO A 438 29.83 -42.86 -2.85
N SER A 439 29.79 -42.13 -1.72
CA SER A 439 30.98 -41.64 -0.97
C SER A 439 30.54 -40.70 0.18
N TRP A 440 30.44 -41.23 1.40
CA TRP A 440 31.31 -41.00 2.57
C TRP A 440 30.77 -41.87 3.72
N THR A 441 31.53 -42.89 4.10
CA THR A 441 31.04 -44.21 4.51
C THR A 441 30.94 -44.50 6.02
N ASP A 442 31.09 -43.53 6.94
CA ASP A 442 31.11 -43.87 8.38
C ASP A 442 29.94 -43.34 9.24
N LEU A 443 29.15 -42.36 8.76
CA LEU A 443 27.92 -41.91 9.46
C LEU A 443 26.64 -42.57 8.92
N TYR A 444 26.63 -42.91 7.62
CA TYR A 444 25.50 -43.57 6.96
C TYR A 444 25.35 -45.07 7.30
N ALA A 445 26.35 -45.66 7.96
CA ALA A 445 26.32 -47.05 8.41
C ALA A 445 25.37 -47.29 9.61
N LYS A 446 24.71 -46.24 10.16
CA LYS A 446 23.75 -46.31 11.28
C LYS A 446 22.39 -45.62 11.02
N GLY A 447 21.90 -45.63 9.78
CA GLY A 447 20.48 -45.34 9.48
C GLY A 447 20.15 -44.09 8.65
N GLY A 448 21.14 -43.44 8.03
CA GLY A 448 20.92 -42.33 7.09
C GLY A 448 20.52 -40.98 7.72
N VAL A 449 20.29 -39.96 6.87
CA VAL A 449 19.95 -38.59 7.32
C VAL A 449 18.64 -38.55 8.10
N GLN A 450 17.66 -39.38 7.73
CA GLN A 450 16.39 -39.43 8.43
C GLN A 450 16.53 -39.98 9.86
N SER A 451 17.33 -41.03 10.09
CA SER A 451 17.55 -41.52 11.46
C SER A 451 18.32 -40.51 12.30
N LEU A 452 19.25 -39.77 11.68
CA LEU A 452 19.98 -38.69 12.34
C LEU A 452 19.01 -37.59 12.78
N LEU A 453 18.19 -37.04 11.88
CA LEU A 453 17.20 -36.01 12.23
C LEU A 453 16.21 -36.53 13.27
N ALA A 454 15.71 -37.76 13.10
CA ALA A 454 14.79 -38.38 14.06
C ALA A 454 15.42 -38.55 15.46
N SER A 455 16.74 -38.76 15.58
CA SER A 455 17.40 -38.84 16.88
C SER A 455 17.34 -37.52 17.67
N TYR A 456 17.35 -36.37 16.96
CA TYR A 456 17.23 -35.04 17.56
C TYR A 456 15.79 -34.67 17.95
N SER A 457 14.79 -35.46 17.56
CA SER A 457 13.42 -35.33 18.11
C SER A 457 13.34 -35.67 19.60
N LYS A 458 14.41 -36.23 20.20
CA LYS A 458 14.53 -36.52 21.64
C LYS A 458 15.51 -35.59 22.37
N ASP A 459 15.94 -34.50 21.74
CA ASP A 459 16.83 -33.51 22.37
C ASP A 459 16.16 -32.91 23.63
N SER A 460 16.97 -32.54 24.62
CA SER A 460 16.47 -31.92 25.84
C SER A 460 15.82 -30.56 25.59
N ASP A 461 16.27 -29.82 24.57
CA ASP A 461 15.71 -28.52 24.20
C ASP A 461 14.56 -28.66 23.19
N PRO A 462 13.36 -28.13 23.49
CA PRO A 462 12.18 -28.25 22.61
C PRO A 462 12.35 -27.59 21.24
N ARG A 463 13.18 -26.53 21.13
CA ARG A 463 13.42 -25.86 19.85
C ARG A 463 14.20 -26.75 18.90
N VAL A 464 15.11 -27.56 19.44
CA VAL A 464 15.88 -28.54 18.67
C VAL A 464 14.97 -29.69 18.24
N ARG A 465 14.10 -30.18 19.14
CA ARG A 465 13.07 -31.19 18.78
C ARG A 465 12.17 -30.69 17.64
N THR A 466 11.67 -29.46 17.75
CA THR A 466 10.85 -28.81 16.72
C THR A 466 11.59 -28.71 15.39
N SER A 467 12.83 -28.19 15.39
CA SER A 467 13.63 -28.05 14.17
C SER A 467 13.93 -29.42 13.52
N ALA A 468 14.15 -30.46 14.33
CA ALA A 468 14.36 -31.82 13.83
C ALA A 468 13.12 -32.38 13.11
N LEU A 469 11.93 -32.23 13.71
CA LEU A 469 10.67 -32.66 13.11
C LEU A 469 10.33 -31.84 11.85
N GLN A 470 10.54 -30.52 11.88
CA GLN A 470 10.38 -29.65 10.71
C GLN A 470 11.35 -29.99 9.57
N ALA A 471 12.60 -30.34 9.89
CA ALA A 471 13.58 -30.78 8.89
C ALA A 471 13.13 -32.09 8.20
N LEU A 472 12.54 -33.02 8.95
CA LEU A 472 11.95 -34.25 8.39
C LEU A 472 10.74 -33.94 7.48
N LEU A 473 9.89 -32.99 7.89
CA LEU A 473 8.77 -32.53 7.06
C LEU A 473 9.27 -31.91 5.75
N THR A 474 10.30 -31.06 5.83
CA THR A 474 10.94 -30.42 4.66
C THR A 474 11.53 -31.46 3.70
N LEU A 475 12.11 -32.55 4.21
CA LEU A 475 12.60 -33.64 3.35
C LEU A 475 11.44 -34.28 2.57
N HIS A 476 10.30 -34.51 3.21
CA HIS A 476 9.13 -35.05 2.54
C HIS A 476 8.59 -34.11 1.45
N GLU A 477 8.46 -32.81 1.75
CA GLU A 477 8.01 -31.79 0.79
C GLU A 477 8.91 -31.71 -0.44
N ARG A 478 10.20 -32.02 -0.28
CA ARG A 478 11.20 -32.12 -1.36
C ARG A 478 11.15 -33.46 -2.13
N GLY A 479 10.23 -34.35 -1.80
CA GLY A 479 9.99 -35.63 -2.50
C GLY A 479 10.71 -36.84 -1.90
N HIS A 480 11.32 -36.73 -0.71
CA HIS A 480 11.92 -37.90 -0.04
C HIS A 480 10.85 -38.78 0.65
N ILE A 481 10.98 -40.09 0.49
CA ILE A 481 10.13 -41.06 1.17
C ILE A 481 10.61 -41.22 2.62
N LEU A 482 9.76 -40.95 3.59
CA LEU A 482 10.11 -41.05 5.01
C LEU A 482 9.96 -42.47 5.56
N ASP A 483 10.90 -42.89 6.41
CA ASP A 483 10.86 -44.19 7.08
C ASP A 483 9.80 -44.22 8.18
N MET A 484 9.11 -45.36 8.37
CA MET A 484 8.09 -45.52 9.42
C MET A 484 8.61 -45.36 10.86
N ALA A 485 9.92 -45.47 11.07
CA ALA A 485 10.52 -45.14 12.37
C ALA A 485 10.23 -43.68 12.75
N VAL A 486 10.14 -42.78 11.77
CA VAL A 486 9.78 -41.37 11.97
C VAL A 486 8.32 -41.23 12.42
N TYR A 487 7.39 -42.01 11.84
CA TYR A 487 5.99 -42.01 12.28
C TYR A 487 5.82 -42.35 13.76
N GLN A 488 6.58 -43.35 14.24
CA GLN A 488 6.59 -43.71 15.66
C GLN A 488 7.16 -42.59 16.54
N GLN A 489 8.21 -41.89 16.08
CA GLN A 489 8.74 -40.74 16.82
C GLN A 489 7.77 -39.56 16.84
N ALA A 490 7.13 -39.23 15.70
CA ALA A 490 6.11 -38.20 15.64
C ALA A 490 4.92 -38.53 16.55
N SER A 491 4.52 -39.81 16.62
CA SER A 491 3.42 -40.24 17.51
C SER A 491 3.74 -39.99 18.98
N LEU A 492 4.99 -40.24 19.41
CA LEU A 492 5.43 -39.95 20.78
C LEU A 492 5.52 -38.43 21.04
N ALA A 493 5.87 -37.65 20.02
CA ALA A 493 6.00 -36.20 20.11
C ALA A 493 4.65 -35.46 20.16
N LEU A 494 3.53 -36.15 19.95
CA LEU A 494 2.18 -35.59 20.17
C LEU A 494 1.90 -35.32 21.66
N ASP A 495 2.53 -36.05 22.57
CA ASP A 495 2.39 -35.87 24.02
C ASP A 495 3.48 -34.94 24.62
N ASP A 496 4.21 -34.19 23.79
CA ASP A 496 5.28 -33.28 24.24
C ASP A 496 4.71 -32.09 25.01
N ASP A 497 5.42 -31.63 26.05
CA ASP A 497 5.01 -30.48 26.86
C ASP A 497 4.92 -29.17 26.04
N PHE A 498 5.68 -29.04 24.95
CA PHE A 498 5.79 -27.81 24.16
C PHE A 498 4.92 -27.84 22.90
N GLU A 499 4.17 -26.76 22.68
CA GLU A 499 3.21 -26.67 21.57
C GLU A 499 3.85 -26.78 20.18
N ASP A 500 5.02 -26.17 19.96
CA ASP A 500 5.70 -26.19 18.65
C ASP A 500 6.11 -27.61 18.23
N VAL A 501 6.46 -28.45 19.21
CA VAL A 501 6.83 -29.84 18.97
C VAL A 501 5.59 -30.63 18.58
N ARG A 502 4.48 -30.48 19.32
CA ARG A 502 3.19 -31.13 19.00
C ARG A 502 2.66 -30.70 17.62
N LEU A 503 2.82 -29.42 17.26
CA LEU A 503 2.42 -28.87 15.96
C LEU A 503 3.26 -29.43 14.79
N ALA A 504 4.57 -29.58 14.98
CA ALA A 504 5.40 -30.26 13.98
C ALA A 504 5.09 -31.76 13.89
N ALA A 505 4.80 -32.40 15.03
CA ALA A 505 4.46 -33.82 15.11
C ALA A 505 3.13 -34.14 14.40
N ILE A 506 2.06 -33.39 14.66
CA ILE A 506 0.75 -33.62 14.04
C ILE A 506 0.80 -33.49 12.51
N LYS A 507 1.61 -32.56 11.98
CA LYS A 507 1.85 -32.40 10.54
C LYS A 507 2.56 -33.61 9.95
N LEU A 508 3.55 -34.18 10.64
CA LEU A 508 4.20 -35.41 10.20
C LEU A 508 3.22 -36.59 10.19
N ILE A 509 2.42 -36.76 11.25
CA ILE A 509 1.37 -37.80 11.33
C ILE A 509 0.42 -37.69 10.14
N TRP A 510 -0.05 -36.47 9.86
CA TRP A 510 -0.88 -36.17 8.70
C TRP A 510 -0.20 -36.53 7.36
N VAL A 511 1.05 -36.12 7.16
CA VAL A 511 1.82 -36.47 5.95
C VAL A 511 1.91 -37.98 5.73
N PHE A 512 2.22 -38.75 6.79
CA PHE A 512 2.31 -40.20 6.72
C PHE A 512 0.97 -40.84 6.34
N SER A 513 -0.13 -40.31 6.89
CA SER A 513 -1.48 -40.81 6.62
C SER A 513 -1.89 -40.66 5.15
N LEU A 514 -1.39 -39.64 4.46
CA LEU A 514 -1.65 -39.40 3.03
C LEU A 514 -0.66 -40.14 2.12
N ALA A 515 0.58 -40.33 2.57
CA ALA A 515 1.62 -40.96 1.77
C ALA A 515 1.42 -42.47 1.58
N ASP A 516 0.96 -43.19 2.62
CA ASP A 516 0.73 -44.64 2.57
C ASP A 516 -0.52 -45.06 3.37
N PRO A 517 -1.74 -44.66 2.93
CA PRO A 517 -2.96 -44.76 3.73
C PRO A 517 -3.31 -46.19 4.18
N GLU A 518 -3.09 -47.18 3.32
CA GLU A 518 -3.49 -48.58 3.51
C GLU A 518 -2.46 -49.40 4.31
N ARG A 519 -1.33 -48.80 4.68
CA ARG A 519 -0.30 -49.51 5.44
C ARG A 519 -0.81 -49.90 6.82
N LEU A 520 -0.61 -51.15 7.20
CA LEU A 520 -1.00 -51.64 8.52
C LEU A 520 0.01 -51.23 9.62
N VAL A 521 -0.51 -50.73 10.74
CA VAL A 521 0.21 -50.34 11.95
C VAL A 521 -0.28 -51.18 13.12
N LYS A 522 0.67 -51.68 13.92
CA LYS A 522 0.38 -52.49 15.11
C LYS A 522 -0.03 -51.61 16.28
N LEU A 523 -1.25 -51.79 16.77
CA LEU A 523 -1.75 -51.09 17.96
C LEU A 523 -1.41 -51.86 19.25
N PRO A 524 -1.26 -51.17 20.41
CA PRO A 524 -0.96 -51.82 21.69
C PRO A 524 -2.04 -52.77 22.21
N SER A 525 -3.29 -52.63 21.77
CA SER A 525 -4.47 -53.23 22.41
C SER A 525 -5.41 -54.05 21.51
N SER A 526 -5.21 -54.14 20.18
CA SER A 526 -5.94 -55.07 19.27
C SER A 526 -5.38 -55.00 17.83
N ASP A 527 -6.07 -55.68 16.89
CA ASP A 527 -5.83 -55.85 15.46
C ASP A 527 -5.12 -54.70 14.74
N ASP A 528 -4.32 -55.07 13.74
CA ASP A 528 -3.60 -54.14 12.87
C ASP A 528 -4.58 -53.14 12.22
N ALA A 529 -4.38 -51.85 12.46
CA ALA A 529 -5.18 -50.77 11.88
C ALA A 529 -4.46 -50.14 10.69
N ARG A 530 -5.21 -49.57 9.73
CA ARG A 530 -4.59 -48.81 8.65
C ARG A 530 -3.98 -47.52 9.19
N LEU A 531 -2.89 -47.09 8.59
CA LEU A 531 -2.11 -45.92 8.99
C LEU A 531 -2.97 -44.66 8.99
N ILE A 532 -3.86 -44.53 8.01
CA ILE A 532 -4.77 -43.39 7.94
C ILE A 532 -5.77 -43.36 9.10
N ASP A 533 -6.27 -44.51 9.55
CA ASP A 533 -7.23 -44.61 10.65
C ASP A 533 -6.55 -44.29 11.99
N ASP A 534 -5.34 -44.81 12.22
CA ASP A 534 -4.53 -44.49 13.42
C ASP A 534 -4.14 -43.00 13.47
N ALA A 535 -3.70 -42.43 12.34
CA ALA A 535 -3.38 -41.01 12.24
C ALA A 535 -4.60 -40.12 12.47
N PHE A 536 -5.75 -40.49 11.92
CA PHE A 536 -7.00 -39.77 12.08
C PHE A 536 -7.45 -39.72 13.55
N ILE A 537 -7.38 -40.84 14.28
CA ILE A 537 -7.68 -40.88 15.72
C ILE A 537 -6.75 -39.93 16.49
N LYS A 538 -5.45 -39.98 16.22
CA LYS A 538 -4.47 -39.09 16.87
C LYS A 538 -4.77 -37.63 16.60
N ILE A 539 -5.09 -37.26 15.36
CA ILE A 539 -5.45 -35.88 15.00
C ILE A 539 -6.76 -35.45 15.68
N CYS A 540 -7.77 -36.33 15.77
CA CYS A 540 -9.01 -36.06 16.51
C CYS A 540 -8.73 -35.75 18.00
N HIS A 541 -7.81 -36.50 18.63
CA HIS A 541 -7.40 -36.22 20.00
C HIS A 541 -6.75 -34.84 20.14
N MET A 542 -5.95 -34.41 19.16
CA MET A 542 -5.29 -33.08 19.18
C MET A 542 -6.26 -31.90 19.02
N VAL A 543 -7.52 -32.12 18.62
CA VAL A 543 -8.55 -31.06 18.64
C VAL A 543 -8.88 -30.63 20.07
N ASN A 544 -8.61 -31.49 21.07
CA ASN A 544 -8.79 -31.18 22.48
C ASN A 544 -7.50 -30.70 23.17
N ASP A 545 -6.50 -30.26 22.41
CA ASP A 545 -5.22 -29.80 22.95
C ASP A 545 -5.39 -28.51 23.80
N LEU A 546 -4.49 -28.33 24.77
CA LEU A 546 -4.46 -27.13 25.61
C LEU A 546 -4.13 -25.85 24.80
N SER A 547 -3.33 -25.97 23.74
CA SER A 547 -2.94 -24.86 22.88
C SER A 547 -3.93 -24.65 21.75
N MET A 548 -4.46 -23.44 21.65
CA MET A 548 -5.31 -22.98 20.54
C MET A 548 -4.67 -23.22 19.17
N ASN A 549 -3.35 -23.01 19.03
CA ASN A 549 -2.64 -23.19 17.76
C ASN A 549 -2.67 -24.65 17.30
N VAL A 550 -2.51 -25.58 18.25
CA VAL A 550 -2.56 -27.03 17.99
C VAL A 550 -3.99 -27.46 17.68
N ARG A 551 -5.00 -27.00 18.43
CA ARG A 551 -6.42 -27.27 18.15
C ARG A 551 -6.85 -26.81 16.77
N ARG A 552 -6.44 -25.59 16.38
CA ARG A 552 -6.71 -25.01 15.06
C ARG A 552 -6.09 -25.85 13.95
N GLU A 553 -4.81 -26.19 14.08
CA GLU A 553 -4.11 -27.00 13.08
C GLU A 553 -4.72 -28.41 13.00
N ALA A 554 -5.00 -29.06 14.12
CA ALA A 554 -5.67 -30.36 14.16
C ALA A 554 -7.03 -30.32 13.45
N SER A 555 -7.85 -29.31 13.78
CA SER A 555 -9.17 -29.10 13.15
C SER A 555 -9.04 -28.93 11.65
N GLN A 556 -8.06 -28.15 11.17
CA GLN A 556 -7.79 -27.94 9.74
C GLN A 556 -7.35 -29.22 9.03
N LEU A 557 -6.46 -30.03 9.65
CA LEU A 557 -5.93 -31.23 9.02
C LEU A 557 -7.00 -32.32 8.82
N LEU A 558 -8.01 -32.39 9.69
CA LEU A 558 -9.11 -33.36 9.57
C LEU A 558 -9.85 -33.29 8.23
N GLY A 559 -10.03 -32.09 7.67
CA GLY A 559 -10.76 -31.87 6.41
C GLY A 559 -10.17 -32.61 5.20
N SER A 560 -8.86 -32.85 5.26
CA SER A 560 -8.10 -33.45 4.16
C SER A 560 -8.09 -34.99 4.17
N LEU A 561 -8.49 -35.63 5.28
CA LEU A 561 -8.40 -37.08 5.49
C LEU A 561 -9.61 -37.84 4.92
N SER A 562 -9.88 -37.67 3.62
CA SER A 562 -11.08 -38.22 2.97
C SER A 562 -11.04 -39.73 2.70
N LEU A 563 -9.90 -40.39 2.88
CA LEU A 563 -9.72 -41.84 2.63
C LEU A 563 -9.95 -42.70 3.89
N VAL A 564 -10.23 -42.07 5.04
CA VAL A 564 -10.63 -42.77 6.26
C VAL A 564 -11.93 -43.52 5.96
N THR A 565 -11.98 -44.81 6.27
CA THR A 565 -13.25 -45.55 6.10
C THR A 565 -14.21 -45.12 7.19
N GLY A 566 -15.13 -44.22 6.85
CA GLY A 566 -16.43 -44.22 7.48
C GLY A 566 -17.14 -45.49 7.02
N GLY A 567 -17.39 -46.43 7.94
CA GLY A 567 -18.38 -47.46 7.71
C GLY A 567 -19.69 -46.75 7.39
N ALA A 568 -20.09 -46.76 6.11
CA ALA A 568 -21.32 -46.14 5.64
C ALA A 568 -22.59 -46.81 6.21
N ASP A 569 -22.43 -47.91 6.95
CA ASP A 569 -23.52 -48.74 7.47
C ASP A 569 -23.71 -48.68 9.01
N GLU A 570 -22.84 -47.99 9.77
CA GLU A 570 -23.03 -47.83 11.23
C GLU A 570 -23.25 -46.35 11.59
N GLY A 571 -24.44 -46.06 12.12
CA GLY A 571 -24.95 -44.72 12.32
C GLY A 571 -24.09 -43.82 13.19
N TRP A 572 -23.94 -42.57 12.75
CA TRP A 572 -23.56 -41.43 13.60
C TRP A 572 -24.47 -41.38 14.83
N SER A 573 -23.89 -41.36 16.01
CA SER A 573 -24.64 -41.02 17.22
C SER A 573 -24.90 -39.51 17.22
N THR A 574 -26.15 -39.11 16.98
CA THR A 574 -26.59 -37.74 17.23
C THR A 574 -26.35 -37.43 18.71
N GLY A 575 -25.58 -36.38 19.05
CA GLY A 575 -25.12 -36.02 20.40
C GLY A 575 -26.19 -35.71 21.46
N ARG A 576 -27.38 -36.30 21.39
CA ARG A 576 -28.50 -36.13 22.33
C ARG A 576 -28.50 -37.10 23.52
N THR A 577 -27.56 -38.05 23.62
CA THR A 577 -27.58 -39.12 24.64
C THR A 577 -26.46 -39.03 25.68
N TRP A 578 -26.12 -37.82 26.14
CA TRP A 578 -25.12 -37.64 27.21
C TRP A 578 -25.74 -37.18 28.55
N GLY A 579 -27.08 -37.29 28.67
CA GLY A 579 -27.83 -36.77 29.83
C GLY A 579 -28.36 -37.78 30.84
N ASP A 580 -28.55 -39.07 30.52
CA ASP A 580 -29.24 -39.98 31.45
C ASP A 580 -28.79 -41.45 31.39
N LYS A 581 -28.20 -41.87 32.51
CA LYS A 581 -28.03 -43.24 33.07
C LYS A 581 -26.96 -44.18 32.48
N ALA A 582 -26.33 -44.88 33.43
CA ALA A 582 -25.22 -45.82 33.31
C ALA A 582 -25.46 -46.99 32.33
N PRO A 583 -24.40 -47.59 31.77
CA PRO A 583 -24.53 -48.64 30.76
C PRO A 583 -24.83 -49.99 31.44
N GLU A 584 -26.04 -50.50 31.26
CA GLU A 584 -26.34 -51.93 31.40
C GLU A 584 -27.02 -52.41 30.11
N ALA A 585 -26.19 -52.60 29.07
CA ALA A 585 -26.46 -53.54 27.99
C ALA A 585 -25.10 -54.02 27.48
N GLU A 586 -24.83 -55.31 27.62
CA GLU A 586 -23.72 -55.97 26.93
C GLU A 586 -23.98 -55.84 25.43
N LEU A 587 -23.30 -54.89 24.77
CA LEU A 587 -23.28 -54.79 23.32
C LEU A 587 -22.25 -55.78 22.79
N ASP A 588 -22.63 -56.50 21.73
CA ASP A 588 -21.82 -57.52 21.08
C ASP A 588 -20.51 -56.89 20.56
N PRO A 589 -19.31 -57.45 20.84
CA PRO A 589 -18.03 -56.83 20.49
C PRO A 589 -17.78 -56.63 18.99
N GLY A 590 -18.67 -57.12 18.11
CA GLY A 590 -18.57 -57.03 16.66
C GLY A 590 -19.25 -55.80 16.03
N ASP A 591 -20.09 -55.06 16.77
CA ASP A 591 -20.94 -53.97 16.22
C ASP A 591 -20.47 -52.55 16.64
N VAL A 592 -19.22 -52.41 17.11
CA VAL A 592 -18.66 -51.11 17.52
C VAL A 592 -17.39 -50.81 16.71
N SER A 593 -17.57 -50.18 15.54
CA SER A 593 -16.45 -49.54 14.85
C SER A 593 -16.02 -48.27 15.61
N LEU A 594 -14.83 -48.31 16.22
CA LEU A 594 -14.22 -47.24 17.05
C LEU A 594 -14.09 -45.85 16.37
N ILE A 595 -14.40 -45.74 15.08
CA ILE A 595 -14.19 -44.53 14.27
C ILE A 595 -15.40 -43.56 14.34
N SER A 596 -16.61 -44.04 14.67
CA SER A 596 -17.82 -43.21 14.60
C SER A 596 -18.06 -42.30 15.81
N SER A 597 -17.57 -42.64 17.02
CA SER A 597 -17.80 -41.82 18.22
C SER A 597 -16.72 -40.75 18.45
N GLY A 598 -15.45 -41.04 18.13
CA GLY A 598 -14.32 -40.12 18.39
C GLY A 598 -14.26 -38.94 17.42
N ALA A 599 -14.53 -39.19 16.13
CA ALA A 599 -14.52 -38.19 15.07
C ALA A 599 -15.59 -37.11 15.26
N CYS A 600 -16.81 -37.56 15.57
CA CYS A 600 -17.94 -36.67 15.82
C CYS A 600 -17.66 -35.79 17.04
N GLY A 601 -17.09 -36.36 18.10
CA GLY A 601 -16.66 -35.59 19.28
C GLY A 601 -15.66 -34.50 18.92
N ALA A 602 -14.64 -34.81 18.11
CA ALA A 602 -13.63 -33.83 17.69
C ALA A 602 -14.24 -32.66 16.89
N PHE A 603 -15.12 -32.92 15.92
CA PHE A 603 -15.78 -31.84 15.18
C PHE A 603 -16.69 -30.99 16.06
N VAL A 604 -17.47 -31.60 16.95
CA VAL A 604 -18.32 -30.85 17.89
C VAL A 604 -17.46 -29.96 18.79
N HIS A 605 -16.37 -30.50 19.36
CA HIS A 605 -15.44 -29.70 20.17
C HIS A 605 -14.79 -28.56 19.36
N GLY A 606 -14.42 -28.80 18.11
CA GLY A 606 -13.88 -27.75 17.24
C GLY A 606 -14.90 -26.67 16.89
N LEU A 607 -16.17 -27.02 16.71
CA LEU A 607 -17.26 -26.07 16.43
C LEU A 607 -17.70 -25.29 17.67
N GLU A 608 -17.64 -25.91 18.86
CA GLU A 608 -17.97 -25.28 20.15
C GLU A 608 -16.75 -24.64 20.84
N ASP A 609 -15.62 -24.50 20.13
CA ASP A 609 -14.40 -23.94 20.69
C ASP A 609 -14.56 -22.45 21.05
N GLU A 610 -13.86 -22.04 22.12
CA GLU A 610 -13.85 -20.65 22.60
C GLU A 610 -13.21 -19.68 21.59
N PHE A 611 -12.30 -20.17 20.74
CA PHE A 611 -11.59 -19.35 19.75
C PHE A 611 -12.19 -19.48 18.36
N LEU A 612 -12.41 -18.34 17.71
CA LEU A 612 -12.98 -18.27 16.36
C LEU A 612 -12.09 -18.95 15.31
N GLU A 613 -10.77 -18.95 15.51
CA GLU A 613 -9.80 -19.54 14.61
C GLU A 613 -9.99 -21.05 14.51
N VAL A 614 -10.28 -21.71 15.64
CA VAL A 614 -10.56 -23.14 15.70
C VAL A 614 -11.93 -23.45 15.09
N ARG A 615 -12.97 -22.67 15.46
CA ARG A 615 -14.32 -22.81 14.89
C ARG A 615 -14.33 -22.68 13.37
N THR A 616 -13.62 -21.69 12.84
CA THR A 616 -13.49 -21.47 11.39
C THR A 616 -12.81 -22.66 10.72
N ALA A 617 -11.69 -23.15 11.27
CA ALA A 617 -10.98 -24.32 10.75
C ALA A 617 -11.85 -25.59 10.80
N ALA A 618 -12.64 -25.79 11.86
CA ALA A 618 -13.56 -26.91 11.99
C ALA A 618 -14.69 -26.86 10.95
N VAL A 619 -15.30 -25.67 10.74
CA VAL A 619 -16.31 -25.44 9.68
C VAL A 619 -15.74 -25.73 8.30
N ASP A 620 -14.53 -25.25 8.00
CA ASP A 620 -13.87 -25.48 6.71
C ASP A 620 -13.60 -26.96 6.48
N SER A 621 -13.05 -27.66 7.47
CA SER A 621 -12.79 -29.10 7.40
C SER A 621 -14.07 -29.92 7.23
N LEU A 622 -15.12 -29.57 7.97
CA LEU A 622 -16.42 -30.22 7.83
C LEU A 622 -16.98 -30.02 6.41
N CYS A 623 -16.81 -28.82 5.85
CA CYS A 623 -17.21 -28.51 4.47
C CYS A 623 -16.39 -29.31 3.44
N GLU A 624 -15.06 -29.39 3.57
CA GLU A 624 -14.20 -30.10 2.62
C GLU A 624 -14.55 -31.58 2.50
N LEU A 625 -14.81 -32.23 3.65
CA LEU A 625 -15.26 -33.62 3.68
C LEU A 625 -16.67 -33.78 3.10
N ALA A 626 -17.58 -32.85 3.41
CA ALA A 626 -18.96 -32.86 2.90
C ALA A 626 -19.06 -32.66 1.39
N ILE A 627 -18.17 -31.88 0.78
CA ILE A 627 -18.12 -31.73 -0.69
C ILE A 627 -17.79 -33.08 -1.37
N ARG A 628 -16.97 -33.92 -0.74
CA ARG A 628 -16.52 -35.20 -1.32
C ARG A 628 -17.48 -36.36 -1.02
N ASN A 629 -18.22 -36.29 0.09
CA ASN A 629 -19.06 -37.37 0.59
C ASN A 629 -20.50 -36.87 0.85
N ALA A 630 -21.42 -37.23 -0.06
CA ALA A 630 -22.82 -36.79 0.00
C ALA A 630 -23.58 -37.29 1.25
N PRO A 631 -23.49 -38.57 1.67
CA PRO A 631 -24.02 -39.00 2.97
C PRO A 631 -23.52 -38.15 4.14
N PHE A 632 -22.22 -37.89 4.22
CA PHE A 632 -21.63 -37.05 5.28
C PHE A 632 -22.13 -35.60 5.22
N ALA A 633 -22.33 -35.04 4.02
CA ALA A 633 -22.90 -33.70 3.85
C ALA A 633 -24.29 -33.56 4.49
N VAL A 634 -25.14 -34.59 4.39
CA VAL A 634 -26.47 -34.61 5.02
C VAL A 634 -26.36 -34.62 6.54
N MET A 635 -25.33 -35.27 7.09
CA MET A 635 -25.11 -35.42 8.52
C MET A 635 -24.51 -34.15 9.14
N SER A 636 -23.66 -33.46 8.38
CA SER A 636 -23.05 -32.17 8.73
C SER A 636 -24.02 -30.99 8.64
N LEU A 637 -25.19 -31.18 8.02
CA LEU A 637 -26.16 -30.12 7.76
C LEU A 637 -26.60 -29.40 9.04
N ASP A 638 -27.01 -30.14 10.06
CA ASP A 638 -27.55 -29.57 11.29
C ASP A 638 -26.47 -28.75 12.02
N PHE A 639 -25.23 -29.27 12.10
CA PHE A 639 -24.10 -28.56 12.71
C PHE A 639 -23.76 -27.25 11.96
N LEU A 640 -23.70 -27.30 10.62
CA LEU A 640 -23.43 -26.09 9.83
C LEU A 640 -24.56 -25.07 9.91
N ALA A 641 -25.82 -25.53 10.00
CA ALA A 641 -26.96 -24.65 10.15
C ALA A 641 -26.98 -23.98 11.54
N ASP A 642 -26.59 -24.71 12.60
CA ASP A 642 -26.44 -24.13 13.95
C ASP A 642 -25.35 -23.05 13.98
N MET A 643 -24.24 -23.26 13.25
CA MET A 643 -23.17 -22.27 13.10
C MET A 643 -23.57 -21.01 12.34
N MET A 644 -24.72 -21.00 11.64
CA MET A 644 -25.27 -19.76 11.07
C MET A 644 -25.77 -18.79 12.14
N ASN A 645 -25.98 -19.24 13.37
CA ASN A 645 -26.40 -18.41 14.51
C ASN A 645 -25.26 -18.12 15.49
N ASP A 646 -24.00 -18.36 15.08
CA ASP A 646 -22.84 -18.08 15.90
C ASP A 646 -22.78 -16.59 16.31
N GLU A 647 -22.26 -16.33 17.52
CA GLU A 647 -22.09 -14.97 18.04
C GLU A 647 -21.13 -14.12 17.18
N ILE A 648 -20.19 -14.76 16.48
CA ILE A 648 -19.18 -14.11 15.64
C ILE A 648 -19.62 -14.08 14.17
N GLU A 649 -19.67 -12.88 13.61
CA GLU A 649 -20.09 -12.63 12.22
C GLU A 649 -19.28 -13.41 11.17
N SER A 650 -17.95 -13.44 11.30
CA SER A 650 -17.09 -14.15 10.34
C SER A 650 -17.34 -15.66 10.32
N VAL A 651 -17.63 -16.26 11.48
CA VAL A 651 -17.99 -17.68 11.62
C VAL A 651 -19.33 -17.95 10.96
N ARG A 652 -20.35 -17.09 11.20
CA ARG A 652 -21.66 -17.18 10.52
C ARG A 652 -21.52 -17.15 9.00
N VAL A 653 -20.77 -16.17 8.47
CA VAL A 653 -20.53 -16.03 7.03
C VAL A 653 -19.80 -17.25 6.47
N ASN A 654 -18.83 -17.82 7.21
CA ASN A 654 -18.16 -19.03 6.78
C ASN A 654 -19.12 -20.23 6.72
N ALA A 655 -19.95 -20.42 7.75
CA ALA A 655 -20.94 -21.50 7.80
C ALA A 655 -21.94 -21.42 6.63
N ILE A 656 -22.46 -20.22 6.33
CA ILE A 656 -23.37 -19.97 5.19
C ILE A 656 -22.69 -20.31 3.85
N ASN A 657 -21.44 -19.87 3.68
CA ASN A 657 -20.66 -20.16 2.48
C ASN A 657 -20.34 -21.65 2.33
N SER A 658 -20.11 -22.35 3.44
CA SER A 658 -19.90 -23.80 3.48
C SER A 658 -21.16 -24.56 3.08
N LEU A 659 -22.33 -24.19 3.64
CA LEU A 659 -23.63 -24.72 3.21
C LEU A 659 -23.88 -24.48 1.71
N ARG A 660 -23.47 -23.32 1.19
CA ARG A 660 -23.59 -23.02 -0.26
C ARG A 660 -22.77 -23.98 -1.10
N LYS A 661 -21.53 -24.28 -0.70
CA LYS A 661 -20.65 -25.22 -1.41
C LYS A 661 -21.24 -26.63 -1.47
N ILE A 662 -21.87 -27.09 -0.39
CA ILE A 662 -22.46 -28.45 -0.31
C ILE A 662 -23.94 -28.52 -0.74
N SER A 663 -24.54 -27.39 -1.15
CA SER A 663 -25.97 -27.26 -1.47
C SER A 663 -26.51 -28.26 -2.49
N GLN A 664 -25.65 -28.85 -3.34
CA GLN A 664 -26.03 -29.88 -4.30
C GLN A 664 -26.29 -31.25 -3.66
N HIS A 665 -25.73 -31.51 -2.48
CA HIS A 665 -25.84 -32.78 -1.75
C HIS A 665 -26.92 -32.74 -0.67
N ILE A 666 -27.34 -31.55 -0.25
CA ILE A 666 -28.28 -31.35 0.85
C ILE A 666 -29.63 -30.81 0.36
N LYS A 667 -30.69 -31.09 1.12
CA LYS A 667 -32.01 -30.46 0.96
C LYS A 667 -32.41 -29.81 2.28
N LEU A 668 -32.71 -28.52 2.24
CA LEU A 668 -33.14 -27.80 3.43
C LEU A 668 -34.55 -28.22 3.85
N ARG A 669 -34.70 -28.49 5.14
CA ARG A 669 -36.01 -28.69 5.80
C ARG A 669 -36.65 -27.33 6.10
N GLU A 670 -37.95 -27.32 6.40
CA GLU A 670 -38.69 -26.06 6.64
C GLU A 670 -38.18 -25.30 7.87
N ASP A 671 -37.85 -25.99 8.96
CA ASP A 671 -37.24 -25.42 10.17
C ASP A 671 -35.87 -24.76 9.88
N GLN A 672 -35.05 -25.42 9.07
CA GLN A 672 -33.73 -24.92 8.68
C GLN A 672 -33.83 -23.73 7.74
N LEU A 673 -34.85 -23.71 6.88
CA LEU A 673 -35.15 -22.57 6.03
C LEU A 673 -35.61 -21.37 6.87
N GLU A 674 -36.45 -21.56 7.88
CA GLU A 674 -36.89 -20.47 8.77
C GLU A 674 -35.69 -19.81 9.46
N THR A 675 -34.75 -20.60 10.00
CA THR A 675 -33.50 -20.10 10.56
C THR A 675 -32.72 -19.27 9.55
N LEU A 676 -32.53 -19.80 8.33
CA LEU A 676 -31.83 -19.12 7.25
C LEU A 676 -32.52 -17.80 6.85
N LEU A 677 -33.84 -17.79 6.76
CA LEU A 677 -34.60 -16.58 6.43
C LEU A 677 -34.54 -15.54 7.55
N GLY A 678 -34.44 -15.95 8.82
CA GLY A 678 -34.21 -15.05 9.96
C GLY A 678 -32.90 -14.27 9.84
N VAL A 679 -31.86 -14.87 9.26
CA VAL A 679 -30.57 -14.20 9.03
C VAL A 679 -30.67 -13.06 7.99
N LEU A 680 -31.69 -13.04 7.13
CA LEU A 680 -31.96 -11.90 6.24
C LEU A 680 -32.37 -10.63 7.01
N GLU A 681 -32.67 -10.74 8.30
CA GLU A 681 -32.95 -9.59 9.17
C GLU A 681 -31.73 -9.06 9.92
N ASP A 682 -30.55 -9.71 9.79
CA ASP A 682 -29.28 -9.31 10.41
C ASP A 682 -28.88 -7.89 9.97
N PHE A 683 -28.23 -7.14 10.85
CA PHE A 683 -27.69 -5.81 10.56
C PHE A 683 -26.55 -5.86 9.55
N SER A 684 -25.74 -6.92 9.54
CA SER A 684 -24.63 -7.08 8.61
C SER A 684 -25.11 -7.27 7.16
N GLY A 685 -24.61 -6.43 6.24
CA GLY A 685 -24.88 -6.58 4.81
C GLY A 685 -24.27 -7.84 4.22
N ASP A 686 -23.08 -8.24 4.69
CA ASP A 686 -22.33 -9.38 4.17
C ASP A 686 -23.00 -10.71 4.53
N THR A 687 -23.51 -10.84 5.75
CA THR A 687 -24.29 -12.01 6.16
C THR A 687 -25.57 -12.14 5.34
N ARG A 688 -26.31 -11.03 5.16
CA ARG A 688 -27.53 -11.03 4.32
C ARG A 688 -27.22 -11.39 2.88
N GLU A 689 -26.11 -10.91 2.32
CA GLU A 689 -25.68 -11.26 0.96
C GLU A 689 -25.30 -12.74 0.83
N ALA A 690 -24.53 -13.27 1.79
CA ALA A 690 -24.16 -14.69 1.81
C ALA A 690 -25.40 -15.60 1.81
N VAL A 691 -26.43 -15.24 2.59
CA VAL A 691 -27.71 -15.98 2.64
C VAL A 691 -28.46 -15.90 1.31
N ARG A 692 -28.57 -14.71 0.70
CA ARG A 692 -29.20 -14.56 -0.62
C ARG A 692 -28.49 -15.39 -1.68
N GLU A 693 -27.16 -15.43 -1.64
CA GLU A 693 -26.35 -16.24 -2.55
C GLU A 693 -26.50 -17.75 -2.27
N LEU A 694 -26.66 -18.16 -1.00
CA LEU A 694 -27.03 -19.53 -0.65
C LEU A 694 -28.41 -19.90 -1.22
N LEU A 695 -29.43 -19.04 -1.06
CA LEU A 695 -30.78 -19.24 -1.62
C LEU A 695 -30.78 -19.39 -3.14
N CYS A 696 -29.89 -18.71 -3.87
CA CYS A 696 -29.71 -18.92 -5.31
C CYS A 696 -29.36 -20.38 -5.65
N HIS A 697 -28.69 -21.09 -4.73
CA HIS A 697 -28.18 -22.44 -4.94
C HIS A 697 -29.09 -23.53 -4.36
N CYS A 698 -29.88 -23.25 -3.33
CA CYS A 698 -30.78 -24.19 -2.69
C CYS A 698 -31.93 -24.69 -3.59
N MET A 699 -32.39 -25.92 -3.32
CA MET A 699 -33.63 -26.48 -3.86
C MET A 699 -34.68 -26.55 -2.74
N LEU A 700 -35.77 -25.81 -2.89
CA LEU A 700 -36.89 -25.76 -1.96
C LEU A 700 -37.89 -26.88 -2.29
N SER A 701 -38.37 -27.56 -1.26
CA SER A 701 -39.17 -28.78 -1.41
C SER A 701 -40.69 -28.53 -1.52
N THR A 702 -41.19 -27.38 -1.03
CA THR A 702 -42.64 -27.13 -0.88
C THR A 702 -43.06 -25.78 -1.47
N ARG A 703 -44.35 -25.64 -1.82
CA ARG A 703 -44.92 -24.33 -2.19
C ARG A 703 -44.76 -23.31 -1.06
N ALA A 704 -44.97 -23.74 0.19
CA ALA A 704 -44.88 -22.90 1.37
C ALA A 704 -43.47 -22.35 1.59
N SER A 705 -42.43 -23.18 1.43
CA SER A 705 -41.03 -22.73 1.53
C SER A 705 -40.66 -21.68 0.48
N LEU A 706 -41.07 -21.87 -0.78
CA LEU A 706 -40.85 -20.85 -1.83
C LEU A 706 -41.61 -19.55 -1.51
N HIS A 707 -42.85 -19.65 -1.05
CA HIS A 707 -43.64 -18.49 -0.66
C HIS A 707 -42.99 -17.72 0.51
N ALA A 708 -42.54 -18.43 1.55
CA ALA A 708 -41.83 -17.84 2.69
C ALA A 708 -40.54 -17.12 2.26
N ALA A 709 -39.74 -17.74 1.39
CA ALA A 709 -38.52 -17.13 0.87
C ALA A 709 -38.80 -15.84 0.07
N ILE A 710 -39.86 -15.83 -0.77
CA ILE A 710 -40.26 -14.63 -1.52
C ILE A 710 -40.68 -13.51 -0.57
N HIS A 711 -41.53 -13.81 0.43
CA HIS A 711 -41.95 -12.79 1.40
C HIS A 711 -40.80 -12.27 2.26
N ALA A 712 -39.88 -13.13 2.66
CA ALA A 712 -38.67 -12.71 3.38
C ALA A 712 -37.80 -11.79 2.52
N LEU A 713 -37.62 -12.08 1.22
CA LEU A 713 -36.90 -11.19 0.29
C LEU A 713 -37.60 -9.84 0.10
N LEU A 714 -38.93 -9.82 0.00
CA LEU A 714 -39.70 -8.58 -0.11
C LEU A 714 -39.66 -7.76 1.18
N GLY A 715 -39.77 -8.41 2.34
CA GLY A 715 -39.58 -7.79 3.65
C GLY A 715 -38.17 -7.20 3.79
N ASN A 716 -37.15 -7.96 3.37
CA ASN A 716 -35.76 -7.52 3.33
C ASN A 716 -35.57 -6.31 2.42
N LEU A 717 -36.20 -6.27 1.24
CA LEU A 717 -36.16 -5.13 0.32
C LEU A 717 -36.80 -3.86 0.92
N SER A 718 -37.89 -4.02 1.68
CA SER A 718 -38.56 -2.91 2.34
C SER A 718 -37.72 -2.32 3.49
N LYS A 719 -37.00 -3.17 4.23
CA LYS A 719 -36.16 -2.79 5.38
C LYS A 719 -34.78 -2.29 4.94
N TYR A 720 -34.20 -2.88 3.90
CA TYR A 720 -32.87 -2.58 3.35
C TYR A 720 -32.91 -2.34 1.83
N PRO A 721 -33.40 -1.17 1.36
CA PRO A 721 -33.48 -0.85 -0.07
C PRO A 721 -32.13 -0.80 -0.80
N GLN A 722 -31.02 -0.74 -0.08
CA GLN A 722 -29.66 -0.84 -0.63
C GLN A 722 -29.35 -2.23 -1.20
N ASP A 723 -29.94 -3.29 -0.63
CA ASP A 723 -29.68 -4.68 -1.02
C ASP A 723 -30.40 -5.09 -2.34
N LYS A 724 -31.15 -4.15 -2.95
CA LYS A 724 -32.02 -4.35 -4.12
C LYS A 724 -31.41 -5.19 -5.23
N ALA A 725 -30.17 -4.92 -5.63
CA ALA A 725 -29.51 -5.64 -6.73
C ALA A 725 -29.30 -7.14 -6.39
N SER A 726 -28.87 -7.44 -5.17
CA SER A 726 -28.66 -8.81 -4.69
C SER A 726 -29.98 -9.57 -4.53
N ILE A 727 -31.04 -8.89 -4.10
CA ILE A 727 -32.39 -9.45 -3.98
C ILE A 727 -32.95 -9.81 -5.36
N TRP A 728 -32.79 -8.92 -6.35
CA TRP A 728 -33.21 -9.18 -7.73
C TRP A 728 -32.48 -10.34 -8.37
N ARG A 729 -31.17 -10.47 -8.11
CA ARG A 729 -30.38 -11.65 -8.52
C ARG A 729 -30.90 -12.92 -7.87
N CYS A 730 -31.19 -12.90 -6.57
CA CYS A 730 -31.75 -14.04 -5.85
C CYS A 730 -33.12 -14.45 -6.43
N ALA A 731 -34.00 -13.48 -6.66
CA ALA A 731 -35.33 -13.69 -7.25
C ALA A 731 -35.26 -14.32 -8.64
N LYS A 732 -34.31 -13.91 -9.48
CA LYS A 732 -34.01 -14.53 -10.77
C LYS A 732 -33.75 -16.04 -10.61
N PHE A 733 -32.76 -16.41 -9.81
CA PHE A 733 -32.36 -17.82 -9.65
C PHE A 733 -33.43 -18.68 -8.96
N LEU A 734 -34.16 -18.11 -7.99
CA LEU A 734 -35.29 -18.80 -7.38
C LEU A 734 -36.37 -19.13 -8.42
N GLY A 735 -36.69 -18.20 -9.32
CA GLY A 735 -37.60 -18.43 -10.44
C GLY A 735 -37.10 -19.51 -11.40
N GLU A 736 -35.83 -19.44 -11.82
CA GLU A 736 -35.22 -20.39 -12.77
C GLU A 736 -35.19 -21.85 -12.26
N LYS A 737 -35.06 -22.04 -10.94
CA LYS A 737 -34.97 -23.37 -10.30
C LYS A 737 -36.31 -23.95 -9.92
N HIS A 738 -37.26 -23.12 -9.47
CA HIS A 738 -38.51 -23.58 -8.87
C HIS A 738 -39.74 -23.41 -9.78
N GLN A 739 -39.59 -23.60 -11.09
CA GLN A 739 -40.64 -23.39 -12.09
C GLN A 739 -42.00 -24.01 -11.74
N HIS A 740 -42.00 -25.26 -11.24
CA HIS A 740 -43.22 -25.99 -10.94
C HIS A 740 -43.95 -25.42 -9.72
N LEU A 741 -43.20 -25.09 -8.67
CA LEU A 741 -43.72 -24.47 -7.45
C LEU A 741 -44.20 -23.03 -7.74
N ALA A 742 -43.39 -22.27 -8.49
CA ALA A 742 -43.68 -20.90 -8.88
C ALA A 742 -44.97 -20.80 -9.71
N SER A 743 -45.21 -21.73 -10.65
CA SER A 743 -46.44 -21.73 -11.48
C SER A 743 -47.73 -21.69 -10.66
N SER A 744 -47.72 -22.35 -9.49
CA SER A 744 -48.88 -22.38 -8.60
C SER A 744 -49.07 -21.07 -7.80
N LEU A 745 -48.02 -20.27 -7.69
CA LEU A 745 -47.98 -18.98 -6.98
C LEU A 745 -48.18 -17.79 -7.92
N VAL A 746 -47.93 -17.93 -9.23
CA VAL A 746 -48.06 -16.82 -10.21
C VAL A 746 -49.38 -16.04 -10.07
N PRO A 747 -50.57 -16.68 -9.97
CA PRO A 747 -51.81 -15.93 -9.84
C PRO A 747 -51.90 -15.10 -8.56
N GLU A 748 -51.32 -15.60 -7.47
CA GLU A 748 -51.28 -14.95 -6.15
C GLU A 748 -50.25 -13.81 -6.14
N LEU A 749 -49.05 -14.05 -6.68
CA LEU A 749 -47.95 -13.08 -6.76
C LEU A 749 -48.30 -11.88 -7.66
N LEU A 750 -48.94 -12.14 -8.81
CA LEU A 750 -49.40 -11.08 -9.72
C LEU A 750 -50.74 -10.47 -9.28
N SER A 751 -51.32 -10.91 -8.15
CA SER A 751 -52.63 -10.46 -7.67
C SER A 751 -53.70 -10.51 -8.77
N THR A 752 -53.77 -11.62 -9.50
CA THR A 752 -54.74 -11.81 -10.58
C THR A 752 -56.06 -12.36 -10.04
N HIS A 753 -57.18 -11.77 -10.45
CA HIS A 753 -58.51 -12.28 -10.13
C HIS A 753 -59.19 -12.81 -11.41
N PRO A 754 -59.80 -14.01 -11.40
CA PRO A 754 -60.37 -14.63 -12.61
C PRO A 754 -61.46 -13.79 -13.31
N PHE A 755 -62.11 -12.88 -12.58
CA PHE A 755 -63.27 -12.10 -13.08
C PHE A 755 -63.11 -10.58 -12.97
N PHE A 756 -62.08 -10.08 -12.28
CA PHE A 756 -61.93 -8.65 -12.01
C PHE A 756 -60.53 -8.19 -12.42
N ALA A 757 -60.45 -7.06 -13.12
CA ALA A 757 -59.18 -6.40 -13.38
C ALA A 757 -58.68 -5.78 -12.08
N THR A 758 -57.55 -6.25 -11.58
CA THR A 758 -56.87 -5.64 -10.44
C THR A 758 -56.14 -4.37 -10.86
N PRO A 759 -55.96 -3.39 -9.95
CA PRO A 759 -55.22 -2.16 -10.25
C PRO A 759 -53.80 -2.48 -10.74
N GLU A 760 -53.38 -1.85 -11.83
CA GLU A 760 -52.04 -2.01 -12.40
C GLU A 760 -50.98 -1.51 -11.41
N PRO A 761 -50.05 -2.37 -10.94
CA PRO A 761 -48.96 -1.95 -10.07
C PRO A 761 -47.96 -1.06 -10.81
N SER A 762 -47.32 -0.12 -10.10
CA SER A 762 -46.31 0.76 -10.70
C SER A 762 -45.02 0.00 -11.01
N ILE A 763 -44.42 0.24 -12.18
CA ILE A 763 -43.09 -0.28 -12.55
C ILE A 763 -41.96 0.29 -11.69
N ASP A 764 -42.22 1.41 -11.00
CA ASP A 764 -41.26 2.04 -10.10
C ASP A 764 -41.18 1.33 -8.74
N ASP A 765 -42.17 0.49 -8.41
CA ASP A 765 -42.19 -0.28 -7.16
C ASP A 765 -41.15 -1.43 -7.20
N PRO A 766 -40.08 -1.38 -6.38
CA PRO A 766 -39.06 -2.41 -6.37
C PRO A 766 -39.59 -3.80 -5.98
N ALA A 767 -40.65 -3.88 -5.16
CA ALA A 767 -41.24 -5.15 -4.73
C ALA A 767 -41.95 -5.83 -5.90
N TYR A 768 -42.76 -5.08 -6.65
CA TYR A 768 -43.40 -5.57 -7.87
C TYR A 768 -42.39 -5.99 -8.94
N VAL A 769 -41.32 -5.21 -9.17
CA VAL A 769 -40.26 -5.59 -10.11
C VAL A 769 -39.56 -6.89 -9.68
N THR A 770 -39.36 -7.10 -8.38
CA THR A 770 -38.80 -8.36 -7.85
C THR A 770 -39.68 -9.56 -8.20
N ILE A 771 -41.01 -9.41 -8.05
CA ILE A 771 -41.99 -10.44 -8.44
C ILE A 771 -41.93 -10.70 -9.94
N LEU A 772 -41.90 -9.65 -10.78
CA LEU A 772 -41.83 -9.78 -12.23
C LEU A 772 -40.55 -10.51 -12.68
N ILE A 773 -39.39 -10.16 -12.11
CA ILE A 773 -38.13 -10.85 -12.40
C ILE A 773 -38.26 -12.34 -12.09
N LEU A 774 -38.78 -12.71 -10.92
CA LEU A 774 -38.98 -14.12 -10.55
C LEU A 774 -39.93 -14.85 -11.52
N VAL A 775 -41.06 -14.23 -11.83
CA VAL A 775 -42.10 -14.83 -12.71
C VAL A 775 -41.59 -15.01 -14.14
N PHE A 776 -40.90 -14.03 -14.72
CA PHE A 776 -40.35 -14.15 -16.07
C PHE A 776 -39.28 -15.25 -16.16
N ASN A 777 -38.43 -15.37 -15.13
CA ASN A 777 -37.43 -16.44 -15.05
C ASN A 777 -38.04 -17.83 -14.88
N ALA A 778 -39.12 -17.97 -14.10
CA ALA A 778 -39.88 -19.22 -14.03
C ALA A 778 -40.54 -19.56 -15.37
N THR A 779 -41.00 -18.55 -16.11
CA THR A 779 -41.73 -18.70 -17.38
C THR A 779 -40.84 -19.13 -18.54
N ALA A 780 -39.54 -18.78 -18.53
CA ALA A 780 -38.60 -19.11 -19.61
C ALA A 780 -38.53 -20.61 -19.96
N LYS A 781 -38.75 -21.50 -18.98
CA LYS A 781 -38.77 -22.96 -19.17
C LYS A 781 -40.17 -23.57 -19.23
N SER A 782 -41.22 -22.79 -18.96
CA SER A 782 -42.62 -23.24 -18.97
C SER A 782 -43.51 -22.19 -19.66
N PRO A 783 -43.64 -22.26 -21.00
CA PRO A 783 -44.38 -21.27 -21.79
C PRO A 783 -45.89 -21.26 -21.50
N THR A 784 -46.42 -22.29 -20.83
CA THR A 784 -47.81 -22.33 -20.35
C THR A 784 -48.14 -21.20 -19.37
N MET A 785 -47.15 -20.69 -18.63
CA MET A 785 -47.34 -19.56 -17.70
C MET A 785 -47.62 -18.23 -18.41
N LEU A 786 -47.19 -18.05 -19.68
CA LEU A 786 -47.48 -16.84 -20.46
C LEU A 786 -48.98 -16.58 -20.59
N THR A 787 -49.79 -17.64 -20.62
CA THR A 787 -51.25 -17.53 -20.71
C THR A 787 -51.91 -17.00 -19.44
N MET A 788 -51.18 -16.98 -18.32
CA MET A 788 -51.67 -16.50 -17.02
C MET A 788 -51.36 -15.01 -16.80
N PHE A 789 -50.64 -14.37 -17.73
CA PHE A 789 -50.22 -12.98 -17.57
C PHE A 789 -51.34 -12.00 -17.91
N PRO A 790 -51.62 -11.03 -17.01
CA PRO A 790 -52.37 -9.85 -17.37
C PRO A 790 -51.73 -9.07 -18.53
N ASP A 791 -52.54 -8.35 -19.29
CA ASP A 791 -52.07 -7.55 -20.44
C ASP A 791 -50.93 -6.57 -20.07
N HIS A 792 -50.99 -5.97 -18.88
CA HIS A 792 -49.95 -5.06 -18.39
C HIS A 792 -48.62 -5.76 -18.10
N THR A 793 -48.64 -7.03 -17.67
CA THR A 793 -47.41 -7.81 -17.40
C THR A 793 -46.62 -8.05 -18.68
N THR A 794 -47.32 -8.31 -19.80
CA THR A 794 -46.70 -8.44 -21.13
C THR A 794 -46.12 -7.11 -21.63
N ARG A 795 -46.76 -5.97 -21.33
CA ARG A 795 -46.19 -4.64 -21.61
C ARG A 795 -44.95 -4.35 -20.76
N HIS A 796 -45.01 -4.67 -19.46
CA HIS A 796 -43.89 -4.50 -18.54
C HIS A 796 -42.69 -5.39 -18.89
N TYR A 797 -42.93 -6.57 -19.48
CA TYR A 797 -41.86 -7.44 -19.99
C TYR A 797 -40.95 -6.71 -20.98
N GLY A 798 -41.52 -6.05 -21.99
CA GLY A 798 -40.72 -5.33 -23.00
C GLY A 798 -39.82 -4.27 -22.36
N TYR A 799 -40.38 -3.45 -21.47
CA TYR A 799 -39.61 -2.43 -20.75
C TYR A 799 -38.51 -3.01 -19.84
N LEU A 800 -38.82 -4.06 -19.06
CA LEU A 800 -37.85 -4.68 -18.14
C LEU A 800 -36.78 -5.48 -18.88
N ARG A 801 -37.10 -6.05 -20.04
CA ARG A 801 -36.13 -6.73 -20.89
C ARG A 801 -35.09 -5.76 -21.45
N ASP A 802 -35.53 -4.59 -21.89
CA ASP A 802 -34.66 -3.53 -22.41
C ASP A 802 -33.84 -2.88 -21.29
N SER A 803 -34.46 -2.58 -20.15
CA SER A 803 -33.79 -1.91 -19.05
C SER A 803 -32.94 -2.82 -18.15
N GLN A 804 -33.25 -4.12 -18.04
CA GLN A 804 -32.60 -5.08 -17.12
C GLN A 804 -32.34 -6.44 -17.80
N SER A 805 -31.65 -6.41 -18.94
CA SER A 805 -31.41 -7.58 -19.80
C SER A 805 -30.64 -8.74 -19.14
N GLN A 806 -29.87 -8.48 -18.08
CA GLN A 806 -29.13 -9.51 -17.34
C GLN A 806 -30.01 -10.31 -16.36
N LEU A 807 -31.10 -9.69 -15.90
CA LEU A 807 -32.01 -10.25 -14.90
C LEU A 807 -33.25 -10.87 -15.53
N VAL A 808 -33.72 -10.33 -16.66
CA VAL A 808 -34.94 -10.79 -17.35
C VAL A 808 -34.56 -11.59 -18.61
N PRO A 809 -34.99 -12.87 -18.72
CA PRO A 809 -34.63 -13.74 -19.83
C PRO A 809 -35.36 -13.35 -21.12
N HIS A 810 -34.84 -13.84 -22.25
CA HIS A 810 -35.55 -13.78 -23.51
C HIS A 810 -36.70 -14.78 -23.46
N LEU A 811 -37.92 -14.28 -23.60
CA LEU A 811 -39.13 -15.06 -23.85
C LEU A 811 -39.39 -14.95 -25.35
N ASP A 812 -40.00 -15.96 -25.99
CA ASP A 812 -40.33 -15.92 -27.43
C ASP A 812 -41.44 -14.88 -27.70
N ILE A 813 -41.09 -13.61 -27.54
CA ILE A 813 -41.91 -12.40 -27.67
C ILE A 813 -41.02 -11.41 -28.43
N GLU A 814 -40.99 -11.58 -29.76
CA GLU A 814 -40.35 -10.75 -30.82
C GLU A 814 -38.80 -10.61 -30.87
N GLN A 815 -38.25 -10.56 -32.09
CA GLN A 815 -36.81 -10.60 -32.43
C GLN A 815 -36.33 -9.29 -33.09
N GLY A 816 -35.15 -8.75 -32.72
CA GLY A 816 -34.42 -7.68 -33.46
C GLY A 816 -32.91 -8.00 -33.57
N SER A 817 -32.35 -8.32 -34.75
CA SER A 817 -31.76 -7.54 -35.88
C SER A 817 -30.27 -7.13 -35.75
N GLN A 818 -29.40 -7.80 -36.54
CA GLN A 818 -27.93 -7.66 -36.67
C GLN A 818 -27.45 -6.52 -37.62
N THR A 819 -28.09 -5.36 -37.64
CA THR A 819 -27.81 -4.29 -38.63
C THR A 819 -26.58 -3.40 -38.33
N ALA A 820 -26.14 -3.27 -37.07
CA ALA A 820 -25.12 -2.29 -36.66
C ALA A 820 -23.68 -2.64 -37.10
N LYS A 821 -23.29 -3.92 -37.07
CA LYS A 821 -21.92 -4.37 -37.38
C LYS A 821 -21.48 -4.06 -38.82
N LYS A 822 -22.36 -4.25 -39.80
CA LYS A 822 -22.08 -3.95 -41.21
C LYS A 822 -21.88 -2.45 -41.46
N PHE A 823 -22.57 -1.60 -40.70
CA PHE A 823 -22.40 -0.15 -40.77
C PHE A 823 -21.04 0.29 -40.21
N PHE A 824 -20.60 -0.32 -39.10
CA PHE A 824 -19.28 -0.07 -38.50
C PHE A 824 -18.12 -0.43 -39.45
N GLU A 825 -18.17 -1.60 -40.09
CA GLU A 825 -17.15 -2.03 -41.08
C GLU A 825 -17.08 -1.07 -42.29
N SER A 826 -18.22 -0.52 -42.72
CA SER A 826 -18.28 0.49 -43.79
C SER A 826 -17.54 1.78 -43.41
N ILE A 827 -17.60 2.20 -42.14
CA ILE A 827 -16.88 3.39 -41.65
C ILE A 827 -15.37 3.15 -41.69
N GLN A 828 -14.89 2.00 -41.21
CA GLN A 828 -13.46 1.65 -41.24
C GLN A 828 -12.88 1.63 -42.66
N MET A 829 -13.61 1.05 -43.62
CA MET A 829 -13.19 1.06 -45.03
C MET A 829 -13.14 2.48 -45.62
N ARG A 830 -14.08 3.35 -45.23
CA ARG A 830 -14.09 4.76 -45.65
C ARG A 830 -12.86 5.50 -45.13
N LEU A 831 -12.44 5.23 -43.88
CA LEU A 831 -11.25 5.84 -43.26
C LEU A 831 -9.95 5.49 -44.01
N LEU A 832 -9.80 4.24 -44.47
CA LEU A 832 -8.64 3.82 -45.26
C LEU A 832 -8.54 4.55 -46.62
N SER A 833 -9.69 4.95 -47.17
CA SER A 833 -9.76 5.68 -48.45
C SER A 833 -9.52 7.19 -48.32
N LEU A 834 -9.41 7.74 -47.10
CA LEU A 834 -9.25 9.19 -46.86
C LEU A 834 -7.83 9.75 -47.07
N THR A 835 -6.94 9.00 -47.74
CA THR A 835 -5.55 9.39 -48.10
C THR A 835 -5.47 10.45 -49.21
N SER A 836 -6.36 11.45 -49.21
CA SER A 836 -6.38 12.54 -50.18
C SER A 836 -5.41 13.66 -49.81
N LYS A 837 -4.66 14.19 -50.78
CA LYS A 837 -3.76 15.35 -50.62
C LYS A 837 -4.45 16.68 -50.27
N ASN A 838 -5.78 16.73 -50.15
CA ASN A 838 -6.52 17.95 -49.82
C ASN A 838 -6.93 17.97 -48.33
N PRO A 839 -6.31 18.83 -47.49
CA PRO A 839 -6.54 18.85 -46.05
C PRO A 839 -7.98 19.19 -45.66
N LYS A 840 -8.70 20.01 -46.46
CA LYS A 840 -10.10 20.37 -46.18
C LYS A 840 -11.06 19.19 -46.37
N LYS A 841 -10.82 18.36 -47.39
CA LYS A 841 -11.63 17.15 -47.63
C LYS A 841 -11.35 16.07 -46.58
N ALA A 842 -10.09 15.92 -46.18
CA ALA A 842 -9.72 15.02 -45.09
C ALA A 842 -10.39 15.43 -43.76
N GLN A 843 -10.39 16.72 -43.43
CA GLN A 843 -11.04 17.23 -42.22
C GLN A 843 -12.56 17.00 -42.20
N GLN A 844 -13.26 17.19 -43.33
CA GLN A 844 -14.69 16.90 -43.44
C GLN A 844 -15.00 15.40 -43.37
N GLY A 845 -14.14 14.57 -43.98
CA GLY A 845 -14.25 13.11 -43.89
C GLY A 845 -14.10 12.59 -42.46
N LEU A 846 -13.10 13.09 -41.72
CA LEU A 846 -12.89 12.77 -40.31
C LEU A 846 -14.09 13.20 -39.45
N GLN A 847 -14.62 14.41 -39.66
CA GLN A 847 -15.77 14.91 -38.90
C GLN A 847 -17.03 14.04 -39.11
N THR A 848 -17.28 13.61 -40.34
CA THR A 848 -18.41 12.73 -40.68
C THR A 848 -18.23 11.36 -40.01
N ALA A 849 -17.02 10.79 -40.08
CA ALA A 849 -16.73 9.51 -39.44
C ALA A 849 -16.86 9.57 -37.91
N ILE A 850 -16.44 10.66 -37.26
CA ILE A 850 -16.62 10.86 -35.81
C ILE A 850 -18.11 10.86 -35.44
N GLN A 851 -18.97 11.53 -36.22
CA GLN A 851 -20.41 11.55 -36.00
C GLN A 851 -21.04 10.16 -36.18
N ASP A 852 -20.67 9.45 -37.26
CA ASP A 852 -21.14 8.08 -37.53
C ASP A 852 -20.75 7.12 -36.39
N LEU A 853 -19.53 7.22 -35.86
CA LEU A 853 -19.05 6.40 -34.74
C LEU A 853 -19.77 6.73 -33.42
N CYS A 854 -20.03 8.02 -33.14
CA CYS A 854 -20.83 8.41 -31.98
C CYS A 854 -22.25 7.84 -32.05
N HIS A 855 -22.81 7.72 -33.26
CA HIS A 855 -24.11 7.09 -33.47
C HIS A 855 -24.06 5.57 -33.23
N VAL A 856 -23.04 4.87 -33.76
CA VAL A 856 -22.84 3.42 -33.50
C VAL A 856 -22.76 3.13 -32.01
N LYS A 857 -22.00 3.94 -31.25
CA LYS A 857 -21.90 3.83 -29.79
C LYS A 857 -23.25 3.88 -29.08
N SER A 858 -24.19 4.69 -29.57
CA SER A 858 -25.53 4.82 -28.97
C SER A 858 -26.48 3.67 -29.30
N ILE A 859 -26.19 2.90 -30.35
CA ILE A 859 -27.08 1.85 -30.86
C ILE A 859 -26.66 0.46 -30.38
N ASP A 860 -25.36 0.15 -30.42
CA ASP A 860 -24.85 -1.20 -30.16
C ASP A 860 -23.82 -1.18 -29.02
N THR A 861 -24.19 -1.76 -27.88
CA THR A 861 -23.33 -1.84 -26.70
C THR A 861 -22.08 -2.70 -26.94
N SER A 862 -22.14 -3.67 -27.86
CA SER A 862 -21.00 -4.54 -28.16
C SER A 862 -19.90 -3.83 -28.96
N LEU A 863 -20.27 -2.86 -29.80
CA LEU A 863 -19.34 -2.04 -30.60
C LEU A 863 -19.02 -0.69 -29.93
N ALA A 864 -19.60 -0.40 -28.76
CA ALA A 864 -19.47 0.89 -28.11
C ALA A 864 -18.02 1.25 -27.76
N ALA A 865 -17.24 0.27 -27.28
CA ALA A 865 -15.82 0.47 -26.94
C ALA A 865 -14.97 0.75 -28.19
N ASP A 866 -15.15 -0.04 -29.25
CA ASP A 866 -14.45 0.13 -30.52
C ASP A 866 -14.78 1.47 -31.18
N ALA A 867 -16.07 1.84 -31.19
CA ALA A 867 -16.55 3.10 -31.73
C ALA A 867 -16.05 4.31 -30.92
N GLU A 868 -16.06 4.24 -29.58
CA GLU A 868 -15.52 5.30 -28.73
C GLU A 868 -14.01 5.46 -28.95
N CYS A 869 -13.23 4.37 -28.93
CA CYS A 869 -11.77 4.39 -29.12
C CYS A 869 -11.39 5.03 -30.46
N LEU A 870 -12.01 4.59 -31.56
CA LEU A 870 -11.80 5.19 -32.88
C LEU A 870 -12.22 6.66 -32.90
N SER A 871 -13.36 7.01 -32.32
CA SER A 871 -13.82 8.41 -32.31
C SER A 871 -12.84 9.33 -31.57
N LEU A 872 -12.28 8.89 -30.45
CA LEU A 872 -11.28 9.65 -29.68
C LEU A 872 -9.97 9.78 -30.45
N PHE A 873 -9.50 8.71 -31.10
CA PHE A 873 -8.30 8.75 -31.95
C PHE A 873 -8.48 9.70 -33.13
N LEU A 874 -9.61 9.62 -33.85
CA LEU A 874 -9.90 10.49 -34.98
C LEU A 874 -10.05 11.96 -34.57
N ARG A 875 -10.55 12.24 -33.35
CA ARG A 875 -10.55 13.60 -32.79
C ARG A 875 -9.12 14.12 -32.63
N CYS A 876 -8.21 13.33 -32.06
CA CYS A 876 -6.79 13.70 -31.97
C CYS A 876 -6.19 13.97 -33.36
N GLN A 877 -6.44 13.08 -34.33
CA GLN A 877 -5.96 13.23 -35.70
C GLN A 877 -6.52 14.50 -36.37
N GLN A 878 -7.80 14.79 -36.17
CA GLN A 878 -8.44 16.01 -36.69
C GLN A 878 -7.82 17.28 -36.08
N MET A 879 -7.53 17.26 -34.78
CA MET A 879 -6.90 18.38 -34.06
C MET A 879 -5.47 18.62 -34.56
N ILE A 880 -4.67 17.57 -34.72
CA ILE A 880 -3.32 17.69 -35.30
C ILE A 880 -3.38 18.22 -36.74
N LEU A 881 -4.31 17.72 -37.57
CA LEU A 881 -4.47 18.19 -38.94
C LEU A 881 -4.87 19.68 -38.99
N GLN A 882 -5.71 20.13 -38.06
CA GLN A 882 -6.06 21.55 -37.91
C GLN A 882 -4.83 22.37 -37.53
N ALA A 883 -4.03 21.89 -36.58
CA ALA A 883 -2.80 22.54 -36.14
C ALA A 883 -1.75 22.64 -37.26
N GLN A 884 -1.53 21.57 -38.03
CA GLN A 884 -0.55 21.54 -39.14
C GLN A 884 -0.94 22.45 -40.32
N ASN A 885 -2.25 22.64 -40.56
CA ASN A 885 -2.76 23.46 -41.68
C ASN A 885 -3.19 24.87 -41.25
N ASP A 886 -2.83 25.30 -40.05
CA ASP A 886 -3.19 26.61 -39.54
C ASP A 886 -2.54 27.73 -40.36
N LYS A 887 -3.21 28.88 -40.43
CA LYS A 887 -2.72 30.06 -41.16
C LYS A 887 -1.46 30.64 -40.52
N ILE A 888 -1.18 30.32 -39.25
CA ILE A 888 0.03 30.73 -38.53
C ILE A 888 1.31 30.31 -39.26
N TRP A 889 1.27 29.24 -40.06
CA TRP A 889 2.45 28.79 -40.79
C TRP A 889 2.85 29.67 -41.97
N ASN A 890 1.88 30.43 -42.51
CA ASN A 890 2.05 31.29 -43.67
C ASN A 890 2.27 32.77 -43.31
N ILE A 891 2.19 33.11 -42.02
CA ILE A 891 2.38 34.47 -41.51
C ILE A 891 3.84 34.59 -41.03
N PRO A 892 4.58 35.65 -41.41
CA PRO A 892 5.92 35.87 -40.88
C PRO A 892 5.92 35.91 -39.34
N ALA A 893 6.84 35.19 -38.69
CA ALA A 893 6.86 35.00 -37.24
C ALA A 893 6.84 36.31 -36.42
N ALA A 894 7.39 37.41 -36.97
CA ALA A 894 7.36 38.73 -36.34
C ALA A 894 5.97 39.39 -36.29
N LEU A 895 5.00 38.90 -37.05
CA LEU A 895 3.63 39.44 -37.16
C LEU A 895 2.58 38.56 -36.47
N CYS A 896 2.97 37.42 -35.91
CA CYS A 896 2.10 36.54 -35.14
C CYS A 896 1.75 37.19 -33.78
N THR A 897 0.71 38.02 -33.73
CA THR A 897 0.18 38.57 -32.46
C THR A 897 -1.17 37.94 -32.10
N ARG A 898 -1.27 37.39 -30.88
CA ARG A 898 -2.48 37.02 -30.10
C ARG A 898 -3.59 36.17 -30.76
N GLN A 899 -3.33 35.42 -31.84
CA GLN A 899 -4.28 34.41 -32.35
C GLN A 899 -4.09 32.99 -31.76
N GLY A 900 -3.09 32.78 -30.90
CA GLY A 900 -2.67 31.45 -30.41
C GLY A 900 -3.44 30.84 -29.23
N LEU A 901 -4.48 31.49 -28.69
CA LEU A 901 -5.21 31.05 -27.50
C LEU A 901 -5.88 29.66 -27.63
N GLY A 902 -6.02 29.12 -28.84
CA GLY A 902 -6.56 27.77 -29.07
C GLY A 902 -5.52 26.64 -29.06
N PHE A 903 -4.24 26.91 -29.32
CA PHE A 903 -3.23 25.85 -29.50
C PHE A 903 -2.89 25.13 -28.20
N THR A 904 -2.86 25.84 -27.07
CA THR A 904 -2.60 25.25 -25.75
C THR A 904 -3.70 24.26 -25.36
N SER A 905 -4.96 24.66 -25.55
CA SER A 905 -6.10 23.76 -25.34
C SER A 905 -6.10 22.57 -26.30
N LEU A 906 -5.56 22.75 -27.52
CA LEU A 906 -5.43 21.66 -28.49
C LEU A 906 -4.40 20.64 -28.01
N VAL A 907 -3.23 21.10 -27.56
CA VAL A 907 -2.15 20.26 -27.01
C VAL A 907 -2.64 19.47 -25.80
N GLU A 908 -3.25 20.15 -24.83
CA GLU A 908 -3.81 19.53 -23.62
C GLU A 908 -4.86 18.45 -23.94
N ASN A 909 -5.76 18.72 -24.88
CA ASN A 909 -6.80 17.77 -25.30
C ASN A 909 -6.23 16.56 -26.02
N VAL A 910 -5.22 16.73 -26.89
CA VAL A 910 -4.58 15.60 -27.59
C VAL A 910 -3.81 14.72 -26.60
N LEU A 911 -3.04 15.34 -25.69
CA LEU A 911 -2.30 14.61 -24.66
C LEU A 911 -3.25 13.83 -23.74
N SER A 912 -4.25 14.50 -23.15
CA SER A 912 -5.22 13.86 -22.23
C SER A 912 -6.01 12.75 -22.91
N THR A 913 -6.48 12.97 -24.14
CA THR A 913 -7.22 11.96 -24.90
C THR A 913 -6.32 10.78 -25.28
N SER A 914 -5.07 11.02 -25.65
CA SER A 914 -4.12 9.94 -25.98
C SER A 914 -3.79 9.04 -24.78
N TYR A 915 -3.61 9.60 -23.58
CA TYR A 915 -3.42 8.82 -22.35
C TYR A 915 -4.69 8.10 -21.93
N ARG A 916 -5.84 8.74 -22.11
CA ARG A 916 -7.14 8.12 -21.89
C ARG A 916 -7.31 6.87 -22.76
N ILE A 917 -6.94 6.93 -24.04
CA ILE A 917 -7.04 5.77 -24.92
C ILE A 917 -6.09 4.64 -24.46
N GLU A 918 -4.82 4.95 -24.16
CA GLU A 918 -3.82 3.93 -23.77
C GLU A 918 -4.18 3.21 -22.46
N ASN A 919 -4.83 3.89 -21.50
CA ASN A 919 -5.06 3.33 -20.16
C ASN A 919 -6.50 2.86 -19.90
N ILE A 920 -7.51 3.33 -20.64
CA ILE A 920 -8.91 2.87 -20.48
C ILE A 920 -9.20 1.61 -21.31
N PHE A 921 -8.68 1.53 -22.53
CA PHE A 921 -9.07 0.46 -23.45
C PHE A 921 -8.15 -0.75 -23.31
N LEU A 922 -8.73 -1.89 -22.97
CA LEU A 922 -8.04 -3.18 -22.95
C LEU A 922 -8.10 -3.83 -24.34
N GLY A 923 -7.02 -4.50 -24.71
CA GLY A 923 -6.90 -5.21 -25.99
C GLY A 923 -6.22 -4.42 -27.10
N LEU A 924 -5.62 -3.26 -26.79
CA LEU A 924 -4.77 -2.52 -27.74
C LEU A 924 -3.46 -3.28 -28.00
N ILE A 925 -3.12 -3.49 -29.28
CA ILE A 925 -1.85 -4.12 -29.67
C ILE A 925 -0.70 -3.09 -29.64
N PRO A 926 0.58 -3.53 -29.51
CA PRO A 926 1.73 -2.61 -29.47
C PRO A 926 1.78 -1.61 -30.64
N GLN A 927 1.37 -2.03 -31.84
CA GLN A 927 1.28 -1.15 -33.03
C GLN A 927 0.27 0.01 -32.87
N GLN A 928 -0.82 -0.20 -32.13
CA GLN A 928 -1.83 0.83 -31.87
C GLN A 928 -1.35 1.81 -30.79
N ILE A 929 -0.69 1.31 -29.74
CA ILE A 929 -0.06 2.13 -28.70
C ILE A 929 1.05 3.00 -29.29
N PHE A 930 1.82 2.44 -30.23
CA PHE A 930 2.82 3.17 -30.99
C PHE A 930 2.24 4.41 -31.70
N LEU A 931 1.09 4.27 -32.39
CA LEU A 931 0.42 5.42 -33.03
C LEU A 931 -0.03 6.48 -32.02
N LEU A 932 -0.48 6.08 -30.81
CA LEU A 932 -0.84 7.02 -29.74
C LEU A 932 0.37 7.82 -29.24
N ARG A 933 1.51 7.15 -29.02
CA ARG A 933 2.75 7.82 -28.60
C ARG A 933 3.31 8.73 -29.70
N GLN A 934 3.12 8.35 -30.96
CA GLN A 934 3.44 9.17 -32.11
C GLN A 934 2.62 10.47 -32.13
N LEU A 935 1.31 10.42 -31.84
CA LEU A 935 0.46 11.62 -31.69
C LEU A 935 1.02 12.59 -30.64
N ARG A 936 1.50 12.06 -29.50
CA ARG A 936 2.09 12.87 -28.41
C ARG A 936 3.35 13.60 -28.85
N LEU A 937 4.24 12.91 -29.57
CA LEU A 937 5.45 13.51 -30.13
C LEU A 937 5.13 14.64 -31.12
N ILE A 938 4.17 14.41 -32.02
CA ILE A 938 3.77 15.42 -33.01
C ILE A 938 3.21 16.66 -32.31
N VAL A 939 2.33 16.49 -31.32
CA VAL A 939 1.71 17.63 -30.64
C VAL A 939 2.70 18.39 -29.74
N HIS A 940 3.66 17.70 -29.11
CA HIS A 940 4.75 18.32 -28.36
C HIS A 940 5.68 19.12 -29.29
N ALA A 941 6.00 18.59 -30.47
CA ALA A 941 6.77 19.31 -31.47
C ALA A 941 6.02 20.55 -32.02
N VAL A 942 4.72 20.43 -32.28
CA VAL A 942 3.86 21.58 -32.67
C VAL A 942 3.87 22.64 -31.57
N GLN A 943 3.80 22.24 -30.29
CA GLN A 943 3.91 23.16 -29.16
C GLN A 943 5.24 23.93 -29.19
N ILE A 944 6.37 23.25 -29.40
CA ILE A 944 7.69 23.90 -29.55
C ILE A 944 7.69 24.92 -30.70
N LEU A 945 7.18 24.53 -31.87
CA LEU A 945 7.13 25.38 -33.06
C LEU A 945 6.27 26.64 -32.85
N VAL A 946 5.11 26.51 -32.20
CA VAL A 946 4.21 27.63 -31.88
C VAL A 946 4.85 28.55 -30.84
N THR A 947 5.45 27.99 -29.79
CA THR A 947 6.11 28.74 -28.72
C THR A 947 7.25 29.63 -29.25
N GLN A 948 8.04 29.12 -30.21
CA GLN A 948 9.15 29.85 -30.81
C GLN A 948 8.70 30.96 -31.78
N ARG A 949 7.48 30.85 -32.34
CA ARG A 949 6.91 31.86 -33.24
C ARG A 949 6.22 33.01 -32.50
N ASP A 950 5.77 32.80 -31.27
CA ASP A 950 5.20 33.84 -30.43
C ASP A 950 6.30 34.70 -29.76
N ARG A 951 6.88 35.64 -30.54
CA ARG A 951 7.92 36.56 -30.08
C ARG A 951 7.44 37.62 -29.07
N SER A 952 6.14 37.67 -28.72
CA SER A 952 5.64 38.62 -27.71
C SER A 952 6.09 38.25 -26.28
N THR A 953 6.67 37.06 -26.10
CA THR A 953 7.09 36.52 -24.81
C THR A 953 8.62 36.42 -24.65
N CYS A 954 9.36 37.36 -25.23
CA CYS A 954 10.82 37.48 -25.06
C CYS A 954 11.29 37.89 -23.65
N ASP A 955 10.39 38.11 -22.68
CA ASP A 955 10.74 38.28 -21.25
C ASP A 955 10.70 36.96 -20.46
N LYS A 956 10.40 35.81 -21.10
CA LYS A 956 10.36 34.51 -20.42
C LYS A 956 11.76 33.98 -20.16
N SER A 957 11.96 33.36 -18.99
CA SER A 957 13.25 32.79 -18.57
C SER A 957 13.74 31.73 -19.56
N LEU A 958 15.02 31.80 -19.94
CA LEU A 958 15.70 30.76 -20.75
C LEU A 958 15.44 29.35 -20.20
N ASN A 959 15.31 29.23 -18.88
CA ASN A 959 15.01 27.99 -18.17
C ASN A 959 13.68 27.34 -18.60
N SER A 960 12.64 28.12 -18.86
CA SER A 960 11.33 27.58 -19.30
C SER A 960 11.40 26.97 -20.70
N ILE A 961 12.20 27.59 -21.58
CA ILE A 961 12.41 27.08 -22.94
C ILE A 961 13.24 25.79 -22.89
N LEU A 962 14.31 25.78 -22.08
CA LEU A 962 15.14 24.58 -21.87
C LEU A 962 14.34 23.39 -21.33
N GLN A 963 13.42 23.63 -20.39
CA GLN A 963 12.58 22.58 -19.80
C GLN A 963 11.63 21.93 -20.82
N ILE A 964 11.10 22.69 -21.79
CA ILE A 964 10.30 22.12 -22.89
C ILE A 964 11.13 21.26 -23.83
N TRP A 965 12.37 21.66 -24.12
CA TRP A 965 13.26 20.86 -24.96
C TRP A 965 13.72 19.59 -24.26
N GLU A 966 14.03 19.68 -22.97
CA GLU A 966 14.39 18.53 -22.14
C GLU A 966 13.25 17.51 -22.05
N SER A 967 12.02 17.97 -21.77
CA SER A 967 10.84 17.10 -21.78
C SER A 967 10.59 16.46 -23.15
N PHE A 968 10.86 17.16 -24.27
CA PHE A 968 10.72 16.59 -25.60
C PHE A 968 11.76 15.50 -25.89
N LEU A 969 13.03 15.72 -25.52
CA LEU A 969 14.09 14.71 -25.65
C LEU A 969 13.81 13.48 -24.77
N MET A 970 13.29 13.69 -23.56
CA MET A 970 12.86 12.60 -22.68
C MET A 970 11.72 11.78 -23.30
N ARG A 971 10.73 12.44 -23.93
CA ARG A 971 9.64 11.75 -24.64
C ARG A 971 10.16 10.95 -25.83
N ILE A 972 11.12 11.49 -26.60
CA ILE A 972 11.78 10.76 -27.70
C ILE A 972 12.52 9.53 -27.19
N LYS A 973 13.25 9.64 -26.07
CA LYS A 973 13.94 8.52 -25.44
C LYS A 973 12.97 7.43 -24.98
N ALA A 974 11.87 7.81 -24.32
CA ALA A 974 10.81 6.88 -23.92
C ALA A 974 10.17 6.18 -25.12
N PHE A 975 9.96 6.90 -26.22
CA PHE A 975 9.44 6.35 -27.47
C PHE A 975 10.41 5.36 -28.13
N ALA A 976 11.70 5.71 -28.21
CA ALA A 976 12.73 4.83 -28.78
C ALA A 976 12.91 3.53 -27.98
N ASN A 977 12.90 3.62 -26.64
CA ASN A 977 12.96 2.45 -25.76
C ASN A 977 11.77 1.50 -25.99
N PHE A 978 10.57 2.06 -26.20
CA PHE A 978 9.37 1.27 -26.48
C PHE A 978 9.44 0.53 -27.83
N ILE A 979 9.92 1.20 -28.89
CA ILE A 979 10.12 0.56 -30.20
C ILE A 979 11.08 -0.62 -30.09
N ASN A 980 12.18 -0.45 -29.35
CA ASN A 980 13.19 -1.48 -29.15
C ASN A 980 12.66 -2.68 -28.34
N ALA A 981 11.87 -2.41 -27.29
CA ALA A 981 11.29 -3.46 -26.45
C ALA A 981 10.26 -4.31 -27.20
N GLU A 982 9.40 -3.67 -28.02
CA GLU A 982 8.30 -4.34 -28.74
C GLU A 982 8.68 -4.77 -30.17
N ASN A 983 9.92 -4.52 -30.60
CA ASN A 983 10.47 -4.87 -31.93
C ASN A 983 9.62 -4.35 -33.11
N ILE A 984 9.20 -3.09 -33.05
CA ILE A 984 8.34 -2.45 -34.06
C ILE A 984 9.17 -1.95 -35.25
N CYS A 985 8.69 -2.12 -36.49
CA CYS A 985 9.36 -1.63 -37.70
C CYS A 985 9.23 -0.10 -37.82
N ALA A 986 10.36 0.61 -37.84
CA ALA A 986 10.41 2.06 -37.97
C ALA A 986 10.08 2.51 -39.41
N ASP A 987 9.16 3.48 -39.55
CA ASP A 987 8.96 4.20 -40.80
C ASP A 987 9.99 5.33 -40.96
N ALA A 988 10.03 5.97 -42.13
CA ALA A 988 10.98 7.07 -42.42
C ALA A 988 10.85 8.26 -41.43
N PHE A 989 9.68 8.44 -40.82
CA PHE A 989 9.46 9.44 -39.79
C PHE A 989 10.08 9.02 -38.45
N CYS A 990 9.96 7.75 -38.08
CA CYS A 990 10.57 7.20 -36.87
C CYS A 990 12.09 7.21 -36.95
N GLU A 991 12.68 6.87 -38.10
CA GLU A 991 14.12 6.98 -38.31
C GLU A 991 14.61 8.42 -38.10
N ALA A 992 13.85 9.41 -38.59
CA ALA A 992 14.15 10.82 -38.39
C ALA A 992 14.04 11.26 -36.91
N ILE A 993 13.04 10.77 -36.18
CA ILE A 993 12.87 11.06 -34.74
C ILE A 993 13.95 10.39 -33.89
N ILE A 994 14.28 9.12 -34.15
CA ILE A 994 15.30 8.38 -33.38
C ILE A 994 16.68 9.01 -33.58
N PHE A 995 16.95 9.54 -34.77
CA PHE A 995 18.20 10.26 -35.07
C PHE A 995 18.24 11.68 -34.45
N PHE A 996 17.08 12.27 -34.14
CA PHE A 996 16.96 13.66 -33.71
C PHE A 996 17.86 14.05 -32.52
N PRO A 997 18.02 13.26 -31.44
CA PRO A 997 18.91 13.63 -30.33
C PRO A 997 20.36 13.87 -30.77
N SER A 998 20.90 12.99 -31.61
CA SER A 998 22.27 13.13 -32.14
C SER A 998 22.44 14.34 -33.07
N PHE A 999 21.40 14.63 -33.86
CA PHE A 999 21.34 15.82 -34.69
C PHE A 999 21.24 17.10 -33.85
N PHE A 1000 20.43 17.08 -32.78
CA PHE A 1000 20.24 18.21 -31.86
C PHE A 1000 21.55 18.56 -31.14
N GLU A 1001 22.25 17.57 -30.59
CA GLU A 1001 23.57 17.76 -29.95
C GLU A 1001 24.59 18.37 -30.92
N SER A 1002 24.60 17.92 -32.18
CA SER A 1002 25.52 18.40 -33.21
C SER A 1002 25.20 19.82 -33.71
N ASN A 1003 23.98 20.31 -33.50
CA ASN A 1003 23.49 21.60 -34.04
C ASN A 1003 22.98 22.56 -32.96
N ILE A 1004 23.33 22.33 -31.68
CA ILE A 1004 22.86 23.14 -30.54
C ILE A 1004 23.22 24.63 -30.66
N THR A 1005 24.27 24.95 -31.41
CA THR A 1005 24.73 26.32 -31.70
C THR A 1005 23.93 27.02 -32.81
N ASN A 1006 23.07 26.29 -33.54
CA ASN A 1006 22.27 26.81 -34.66
C ASN A 1006 20.77 26.50 -34.47
N PRO A 1007 20.06 27.22 -33.57
CA PRO A 1007 18.64 26.97 -33.28
C PRO A 1007 17.73 27.01 -34.51
N SER A 1008 18.02 27.87 -35.50
CA SER A 1008 17.22 27.95 -36.74
C SER A 1008 17.24 26.64 -37.53
N VAL A 1009 18.39 25.95 -37.58
CA VAL A 1009 18.54 24.68 -38.32
C VAL A 1009 17.78 23.55 -37.63
N VAL A 1010 17.79 23.54 -36.28
CA VAL A 1010 17.01 22.60 -35.48
C VAL A 1010 15.51 22.81 -35.70
N MET A 1011 15.07 24.07 -35.74
CA MET A 1011 13.67 24.42 -35.95
C MET A 1011 13.18 24.08 -37.37
N ASP A 1012 14.00 24.34 -38.39
CA ASP A 1012 13.67 23.98 -39.78
C ASP A 1012 13.59 22.46 -39.96
N TYR A 1013 14.44 21.70 -39.27
CA TYR A 1013 14.39 20.24 -39.26
C TYR A 1013 13.07 19.73 -38.67
N ILE A 1014 12.69 20.19 -37.47
CA ILE A 1014 11.43 19.80 -36.81
C ILE A 1014 10.24 20.24 -37.66
N HIS A 1015 10.25 21.46 -38.19
CA HIS A 1015 9.19 21.99 -39.03
C HIS A 1015 9.01 21.13 -40.29
N SER A 1016 10.10 20.73 -40.95
CA SER A 1016 10.09 19.88 -42.13
C SER A 1016 9.55 18.48 -41.83
N VAL A 1017 10.05 17.82 -40.77
CA VAL A 1017 9.68 16.44 -40.43
C VAL A 1017 8.26 16.34 -39.88
N MET A 1018 7.84 17.28 -39.03
CA MET A 1018 6.57 17.17 -38.28
C MET A 1018 5.35 17.70 -39.04
N LEU A 1019 5.50 18.73 -39.89
CA LEU A 1019 4.38 19.30 -40.64
C LEU A 1019 4.12 18.57 -41.97
N SER A 1020 5.11 17.84 -42.50
CA SER A 1020 4.94 17.05 -43.73
C SER A 1020 4.35 15.66 -43.48
N TYR A 1021 4.35 15.20 -42.22
CA TYR A 1021 3.90 13.86 -41.86
C TYR A 1021 2.37 13.77 -41.73
N GLN A 1022 1.80 12.70 -42.27
CA GLN A 1022 0.38 12.35 -42.11
C GLN A 1022 0.24 11.15 -41.17
N VAL A 1023 -0.48 11.36 -40.06
CA VAL A 1023 -0.76 10.31 -39.08
C VAL A 1023 -1.62 9.22 -39.71
N ALA A 1024 -1.21 7.96 -39.59
CA ALA A 1024 -1.97 6.80 -40.02
C ALA A 1024 -3.27 6.63 -39.21
N SER A 1025 -4.32 6.10 -39.83
CA SER A 1025 -5.57 5.77 -39.13
C SER A 1025 -5.41 4.54 -38.24
N LEU A 1026 -5.97 4.58 -37.03
CA LEU A 1026 -6.04 3.42 -36.15
C LEU A 1026 -6.93 2.32 -36.76
N GLN A 1027 -6.37 1.12 -36.94
CA GLN A 1027 -7.13 -0.05 -37.37
C GLN A 1027 -7.42 -0.94 -36.16
N LEU A 1028 -8.70 -1.20 -35.89
CA LEU A 1028 -9.12 -2.13 -34.85
C LEU A 1028 -9.38 -3.50 -35.47
N THR A 1029 -8.54 -4.48 -35.15
CA THR A 1029 -8.66 -5.88 -35.59
C THR A 1029 -9.30 -6.79 -34.53
N THR A 1030 -9.36 -6.30 -33.29
CA THR A 1030 -9.90 -6.98 -32.10
C THR A 1030 -11.01 -6.13 -31.48
N SER A 1031 -11.96 -6.78 -30.82
CA SER A 1031 -12.98 -6.09 -30.01
C SER A 1031 -12.36 -5.60 -28.71
N LEU A 1032 -12.34 -4.29 -28.50
CA LEU A 1032 -11.82 -3.66 -27.29
C LEU A 1032 -12.82 -3.74 -26.15
N LEU A 1033 -12.30 -3.72 -24.93
CA LEU A 1033 -13.09 -3.53 -23.71
C LEU A 1033 -12.74 -2.18 -23.10
N GLN A 1034 -13.74 -1.45 -22.63
CA GLN A 1034 -13.56 -0.14 -22.02
C GLN A 1034 -13.64 -0.26 -20.50
N ALA A 1035 -12.57 0.15 -19.80
CA ALA A 1035 -12.58 0.31 -18.35
C ALA A 1035 -13.63 1.36 -17.94
N SER A 1036 -14.48 1.02 -17.00
CA SER A 1036 -15.50 1.92 -16.46
C SER A 1036 -15.84 1.58 -15.02
N ALA A 1037 -16.45 2.53 -14.33
CA ALA A 1037 -17.00 2.32 -13.01
C ALA A 1037 -18.43 2.82 -12.93
N VAL A 1038 -19.26 2.13 -12.15
CA VAL A 1038 -20.62 2.56 -11.80
C VAL A 1038 -20.66 2.76 -10.29
N LEU A 1039 -20.85 4.01 -9.86
CA LEU A 1039 -20.97 4.36 -8.45
C LEU A 1039 -22.39 4.07 -7.97
N ASN A 1040 -22.54 3.12 -7.05
CA ASN A 1040 -23.82 2.75 -6.44
C ASN A 1040 -24.09 3.56 -5.17
N GLU A 1041 -23.06 3.77 -4.35
CA GLU A 1041 -23.06 4.70 -3.23
C GLU A 1041 -21.82 5.60 -3.28
N PRO A 1042 -21.96 6.91 -2.97
CA PRO A 1042 -23.21 7.62 -2.70
C PRO A 1042 -24.11 7.71 -3.94
N ARG A 1043 -25.44 7.68 -3.77
CA ARG A 1043 -26.42 7.78 -4.88
C ARG A 1043 -26.60 9.21 -5.43
N GLY A 1044 -26.17 10.21 -4.66
CA GLY A 1044 -26.30 11.63 -4.99
C GLY A 1044 -27.74 12.14 -5.00
N GLY A 1045 -27.90 13.45 -5.22
CA GLY A 1045 -29.22 14.08 -5.44
C GLY A 1045 -30.06 14.31 -4.18
N SER A 1046 -29.55 13.99 -2.99
CA SER A 1046 -30.18 14.39 -1.73
C SER A 1046 -29.70 15.78 -1.31
N ASP A 1047 -30.63 16.72 -1.20
CA ASP A 1047 -30.37 18.06 -0.65
C ASP A 1047 -30.23 18.05 0.88
N ASN A 1048 -30.55 16.93 1.55
CA ASN A 1048 -30.37 16.81 2.99
C ASN A 1048 -28.88 16.73 3.34
N PRO A 1049 -28.35 17.67 4.14
CA PRO A 1049 -26.92 17.70 4.44
C PRO A 1049 -26.54 16.67 5.50
N LEU A 1050 -25.47 15.91 5.23
CA LEU A 1050 -24.81 15.09 6.23
C LEU A 1050 -24.12 16.00 7.26
N CYS A 1051 -24.73 16.12 8.43
CA CYS A 1051 -24.26 16.98 9.50
C CYS A 1051 -23.27 16.24 10.40
N PHE A 1052 -22.09 16.81 10.64
CA PHE A 1052 -21.09 16.27 11.58
C PHE A 1052 -20.36 17.41 12.29
N SER A 1053 -19.75 17.16 13.45
CA SER A 1053 -19.00 18.20 14.16
C SER A 1053 -17.66 18.46 13.46
N ALA A 1054 -17.34 19.73 13.26
CA ALA A 1054 -16.07 20.19 12.69
C ALA A 1054 -14.89 19.63 13.49
N GLY A 1055 -13.87 19.18 12.77
CA GLY A 1055 -12.71 18.48 13.35
C GLY A 1055 -12.93 17.00 13.66
N LEU A 1056 -14.17 16.51 13.73
CA LEU A 1056 -14.47 15.07 13.78
C LEU A 1056 -14.57 14.49 12.37
N THR A 1057 -14.43 13.17 12.30
CA THR A 1057 -14.47 12.42 11.05
C THR A 1057 -15.91 12.09 10.64
N LEU A 1058 -16.21 12.30 9.36
CA LEU A 1058 -17.39 11.78 8.68
C LEU A 1058 -16.97 10.66 7.74
N GLY A 1059 -17.56 9.46 7.89
CA GLY A 1059 -17.42 8.38 6.92
C GLY A 1059 -18.46 8.53 5.80
N ILE A 1060 -18.01 8.51 4.55
CA ILE A 1060 -18.85 8.39 3.37
C ILE A 1060 -18.61 7.02 2.75
N ASN A 1061 -19.65 6.19 2.70
CA ASN A 1061 -19.58 4.89 2.04
C ASN A 1061 -19.49 5.07 0.53
N VAL A 1062 -18.59 4.33 -0.08
CA VAL A 1062 -18.33 4.31 -1.51
C VAL A 1062 -18.44 2.88 -1.99
N GLU A 1063 -19.56 2.57 -2.61
CA GLU A 1063 -19.81 1.27 -3.24
C GLU A 1063 -19.85 1.46 -4.75
N ALA A 1064 -19.06 0.69 -5.49
CA ALA A 1064 -19.01 0.76 -6.94
C ALA A 1064 -18.75 -0.58 -7.60
N ILE A 1065 -19.23 -0.71 -8.83
CA ILE A 1065 -18.90 -1.82 -9.73
C ILE A 1065 -17.85 -1.32 -10.71
N LEU A 1066 -16.67 -1.93 -10.69
CA LEU A 1066 -15.58 -1.72 -11.63
C LEU A 1066 -15.70 -2.76 -12.75
N GLU A 1067 -15.77 -2.31 -14.00
CA GLU A 1067 -15.82 -3.17 -15.18
C GLU A 1067 -14.61 -2.93 -16.08
N ASN A 1068 -13.97 -4.01 -16.53
CA ASN A 1068 -12.80 -4.03 -17.41
C ASN A 1068 -11.61 -3.21 -16.88
N VAL A 1069 -11.44 -3.13 -15.56
CA VAL A 1069 -10.27 -2.51 -14.93
C VAL A 1069 -9.20 -3.59 -14.74
N SER A 1070 -8.05 -3.46 -15.42
CA SER A 1070 -6.96 -4.45 -15.38
C SER A 1070 -6.23 -4.50 -14.03
N ASP A 1071 -6.06 -3.34 -13.40
CA ASP A 1071 -5.39 -3.19 -12.11
C ASP A 1071 -6.20 -2.25 -11.20
N ALA A 1072 -7.00 -2.83 -10.31
CA ALA A 1072 -7.82 -2.06 -9.40
C ALA A 1072 -7.02 -1.37 -8.28
N ALA A 1073 -5.76 -1.75 -8.05
CA ALA A 1073 -4.89 -1.04 -7.10
C ALA A 1073 -4.54 0.38 -7.59
N LYS A 1074 -4.76 0.69 -8.88
CA LYS A 1074 -4.62 2.04 -9.46
C LYS A 1074 -5.88 2.89 -9.31
N VAL A 1075 -6.99 2.32 -8.87
CA VAL A 1075 -8.24 3.08 -8.65
C VAL A 1075 -8.09 3.96 -7.41
N ARG A 1076 -8.56 5.19 -7.51
CA ARG A 1076 -8.60 6.17 -6.42
C ARG A 1076 -10.02 6.71 -6.31
N VAL A 1077 -10.46 6.94 -5.08
CA VAL A 1077 -11.68 7.72 -4.84
C VAL A 1077 -11.29 9.19 -4.79
N GLN A 1078 -11.80 9.96 -5.74
CA GLN A 1078 -11.58 11.40 -5.82
C GLN A 1078 -12.73 12.12 -5.11
N VAL A 1079 -12.39 13.05 -4.22
CA VAL A 1079 -13.35 13.97 -3.59
C VAL A 1079 -12.94 15.39 -3.91
N MET A 1080 -13.79 16.13 -4.61
CA MET A 1080 -13.64 17.56 -4.83
C MET A 1080 -14.53 18.34 -3.87
N PHE A 1081 -13.94 19.33 -3.20
CA PHE A 1081 -14.60 20.19 -2.23
C PHE A 1081 -15.10 21.49 -2.89
N PRO A 1082 -15.98 22.25 -2.21
CA PRO A 1082 -16.54 23.50 -2.76
C PRO A 1082 -15.49 24.59 -3.06
N ASP A 1083 -14.33 24.52 -2.40
CA ASP A 1083 -13.17 25.39 -2.65
C ASP A 1083 -12.36 24.96 -3.87
N LEU A 1084 -12.83 23.93 -4.60
CA LEU A 1084 -12.17 23.28 -5.73
C LEU A 1084 -10.89 22.54 -5.36
N SER A 1085 -10.63 22.31 -4.06
CA SER A 1085 -9.57 21.42 -3.63
C SER A 1085 -9.98 19.97 -3.90
N CYS A 1086 -9.00 19.15 -4.30
CA CYS A 1086 -9.20 17.76 -4.64
C CYS A 1086 -8.37 16.89 -3.71
N ARG A 1087 -8.98 15.87 -3.11
CA ARG A 1087 -8.29 14.83 -2.33
C ARG A 1087 -8.52 13.46 -2.96
N TRP A 1088 -7.51 12.60 -2.90
CA TRP A 1088 -7.59 11.22 -3.38
C TRP A 1088 -7.42 10.25 -2.23
N PHE A 1089 -8.29 9.25 -2.20
CA PHE A 1089 -8.26 8.16 -1.22
C PHE A 1089 -7.89 6.86 -1.94
N ILE A 1090 -7.08 6.04 -1.27
CA ILE A 1090 -6.63 4.74 -1.76
C ILE A 1090 -7.52 3.67 -1.11
N PRO A 1091 -8.34 2.93 -1.88
CA PRO A 1091 -9.05 1.78 -1.36
C PRO A 1091 -8.09 0.74 -0.79
N LYS A 1092 -8.49 0.01 0.26
CA LYS A 1092 -7.72 -1.12 0.74
C LYS A 1092 -7.86 -2.30 -0.23
N CYS A 1093 -6.89 -3.21 -0.25
CA CYS A 1093 -6.99 -4.41 -1.07
C CYS A 1093 -8.20 -5.29 -0.66
N ASP A 1094 -8.52 -5.32 0.63
CA ASP A 1094 -9.64 -6.11 1.17
C ASP A 1094 -11.03 -5.54 0.79
N ASP A 1095 -11.08 -4.25 0.45
CA ASP A 1095 -12.30 -3.54 0.01
C ASP A 1095 -12.69 -3.90 -1.45
N LEU A 1096 -11.81 -4.62 -2.17
CA LEU A 1096 -11.99 -5.01 -3.57
C LEU A 1096 -12.39 -6.48 -3.66
N HIS A 1097 -13.66 -6.73 -3.97
CA HIS A 1097 -14.22 -8.07 -4.11
C HIS A 1097 -14.30 -8.48 -5.58
N LEU A 1098 -13.69 -9.62 -5.92
CA LEU A 1098 -13.74 -10.17 -7.27
C LEU A 1098 -15.12 -10.78 -7.56
N VAL A 1099 -15.82 -10.24 -8.57
CA VAL A 1099 -17.11 -10.78 -9.04
C VAL A 1099 -16.90 -11.68 -10.26
N SER A 1100 -16.04 -11.25 -11.19
CA SER A 1100 -15.56 -12.02 -12.33
C SER A 1100 -14.19 -11.48 -12.79
N PRO A 1101 -13.44 -12.16 -13.69
CA PRO A 1101 -12.07 -11.75 -14.05
C PRO A 1101 -11.91 -10.29 -14.50
N LEU A 1102 -12.96 -9.68 -15.07
CA LEU A 1102 -12.97 -8.27 -15.51
C LEU A 1102 -14.08 -7.46 -14.81
N LYS A 1103 -14.61 -7.95 -13.69
CA LYS A 1103 -15.65 -7.26 -12.91
C LYS A 1103 -15.37 -7.38 -11.42
N GLN A 1104 -15.21 -6.25 -10.76
CA GLN A 1104 -14.93 -6.18 -9.33
C GLN A 1104 -15.92 -5.26 -8.65
N ARG A 1105 -16.26 -5.56 -7.39
CA ARG A 1105 -17.02 -4.68 -6.53
C ARG A 1105 -16.06 -4.01 -5.56
N LEU A 1106 -16.05 -2.69 -5.56
CA LEU A 1106 -15.37 -1.87 -4.58
C LEU A 1106 -16.37 -1.49 -3.48
N SER A 1107 -16.06 -1.80 -2.23
CA SER A 1107 -16.81 -1.39 -1.05
C SER A 1107 -15.86 -0.78 -0.03
N THR A 1108 -15.78 0.55 0.01
CA THR A 1108 -14.84 1.28 0.88
C THR A 1108 -15.51 2.44 1.59
N THR A 1109 -14.91 2.93 2.68
CA THR A 1109 -15.39 4.12 3.40
C THR A 1109 -14.35 5.23 3.30
N VAL A 1110 -14.76 6.35 2.71
CA VAL A 1110 -13.93 7.57 2.65
C VAL A 1110 -14.13 8.36 3.92
N ILE A 1111 -13.03 8.60 4.66
CA ILE A 1111 -13.06 9.38 5.89
C ILE A 1111 -12.72 10.83 5.59
N LEU A 1112 -13.66 11.73 5.88
CA LEU A 1112 -13.52 13.17 5.73
C LEU A 1112 -13.36 13.85 7.09
N SER A 1113 -12.42 14.80 7.18
CA SER A 1113 -12.35 15.76 8.28
C SER A 1113 -12.22 17.16 7.70
N GLN A 1114 -13.07 18.07 8.16
CA GLN A 1114 -13.18 19.44 7.68
C GLN A 1114 -13.39 20.43 8.83
N SER A 1115 -12.92 21.66 8.62
CA SER A 1115 -13.26 22.80 9.46
C SER A 1115 -14.74 23.18 9.31
N GLY A 1116 -15.30 23.90 10.28
CA GLY A 1116 -16.71 24.27 10.28
C GLY A 1116 -17.08 25.12 9.06
N TRP A 1117 -18.20 24.82 8.42
CA TRP A 1117 -18.76 25.62 7.33
C TRP A 1117 -19.95 26.44 7.82
N SER A 1118 -20.16 27.61 7.23
CA SER A 1118 -21.31 28.47 7.55
C SER A 1118 -22.63 27.90 7.02
N GLU A 1119 -22.58 27.23 5.88
CA GLU A 1119 -23.73 26.67 5.17
C GLU A 1119 -23.42 25.28 4.63
N SER A 1120 -24.46 24.51 4.32
CA SER A 1120 -24.31 23.21 3.66
C SER A 1120 -23.81 23.41 2.24
N ALA A 1121 -22.83 22.62 1.82
CA ALA A 1121 -22.31 22.68 0.46
C ALA A 1121 -22.14 21.29 -0.14
N GLN A 1122 -22.14 21.23 -1.47
CA GLN A 1122 -21.99 20.00 -2.23
C GLN A 1122 -20.51 19.68 -2.44
N ILE A 1123 -20.13 18.44 -2.14
CA ILE A 1123 -18.88 17.84 -2.57
C ILE A 1123 -19.15 16.91 -3.75
N GLU A 1124 -18.15 16.73 -4.61
CA GLU A 1124 -18.22 15.78 -5.73
C GLU A 1124 -17.36 14.55 -5.44
N VAL A 1125 -17.96 13.36 -5.49
CA VAL A 1125 -17.28 12.08 -5.30
C VAL A 1125 -17.24 11.32 -6.62
N SER A 1126 -16.07 10.88 -7.07
CA SER A 1126 -15.88 10.13 -8.30
C SER A 1126 -14.79 9.07 -8.16
N LEU A 1127 -14.74 8.13 -9.10
CA LEU A 1127 -13.66 7.15 -9.21
C LEU A 1127 -12.74 7.51 -10.37
N VAL A 1128 -11.45 7.50 -10.10
CA VAL A 1128 -10.40 7.79 -11.09
C VAL A 1128 -9.36 6.69 -11.13
N LEU A 1129 -8.79 6.45 -12.30
CA LEU A 1129 -7.67 5.54 -12.52
C LEU A 1129 -6.37 6.35 -12.56
N LYS A 1130 -5.43 6.03 -11.68
CA LYS A 1130 -4.11 6.66 -11.67
C LYS A 1130 -3.19 6.01 -12.71
N TYR A 1131 -2.53 6.82 -13.53
CA TYR A 1131 -1.54 6.41 -14.51
C TYR A 1131 -0.26 7.25 -14.37
N THR A 1132 0.84 6.74 -14.90
CA THR A 1132 2.13 7.44 -14.96
C THR A 1132 2.35 8.00 -16.37
N PRO A 1133 2.45 9.34 -16.55
CA PRO A 1133 2.77 9.92 -17.84
C PRO A 1133 4.21 9.58 -18.25
N ASP A 1134 4.53 9.69 -19.54
CA ASP A 1134 5.88 9.38 -20.06
C ASP A 1134 6.90 10.49 -19.75
N VAL A 1135 6.44 11.72 -19.51
CA VAL A 1135 7.21 12.89 -19.07
C VAL A 1135 6.39 13.79 -18.15
N ASP A 1136 7.02 14.79 -17.53
CA ASP A 1136 6.33 15.82 -16.76
C ASP A 1136 5.49 16.74 -17.68
N GLU A 1137 4.17 16.53 -17.73
CA GLU A 1137 3.27 17.27 -18.60
C GLU A 1137 3.07 18.74 -18.19
N ASP A 1138 3.35 19.10 -16.93
CA ASP A 1138 3.31 20.50 -16.49
C ASP A 1138 4.35 21.34 -17.23
N SER A 1139 5.54 20.76 -17.45
CA SER A 1139 6.60 21.40 -18.23
C SER A 1139 6.16 21.68 -19.67
N VAL A 1140 5.39 20.78 -20.29
CA VAL A 1140 4.92 20.89 -21.68
C VAL A 1140 3.87 21.99 -21.84
N LEU A 1141 3.01 22.20 -20.82
CA LEU A 1141 1.91 23.17 -20.83
C LEU A 1141 2.28 24.58 -20.32
N SER A 1142 3.37 24.70 -19.56
CA SER A 1142 3.80 25.88 -18.77
C SER A 1142 3.92 27.21 -19.53
N LEU A 1143 3.96 27.23 -20.86
CA LEU A 1143 4.19 28.44 -21.67
C LEU A 1143 2.93 29.19 -22.12
N GLY A 1144 1.73 28.69 -21.81
CA GLY A 1144 0.45 29.23 -22.27
C GLY A 1144 -0.45 29.95 -21.25
N SER A 1145 -0.20 29.80 -19.94
CA SER A 1145 -1.22 30.06 -18.91
C SER A 1145 -1.15 31.41 -18.19
N PHE A 1146 -0.11 32.23 -18.41
CA PHE A 1146 0.08 33.48 -17.63
C PHE A 1146 -0.59 34.75 -18.21
N ALA A 1147 -1.24 34.68 -19.38
CA ALA A 1147 -1.72 35.89 -20.07
C ALA A 1147 -3.10 36.42 -19.63
N SER A 1148 -3.77 35.83 -18.63
CA SER A 1148 -5.12 36.25 -18.20
C SER A 1148 -5.18 37.16 -16.97
N SER A 1149 -4.04 37.64 -16.42
CA SER A 1149 -4.03 38.41 -15.17
C SER A 1149 -3.67 39.89 -15.30
N ILE A 1150 -3.61 40.48 -16.50
CA ILE A 1150 -3.18 41.87 -16.66
C ILE A 1150 -4.25 42.75 -17.33
N HIS A 1151 -4.88 43.56 -16.48
CA HIS A 1151 -5.69 44.78 -16.71
C HIS A 1151 -6.98 44.69 -17.53
N THR A 1152 -8.14 44.79 -16.85
CA THR A 1152 -9.16 45.85 -17.05
C THR A 1152 -10.24 45.77 -15.96
N ASP A 1153 -10.56 46.95 -15.41
CA ASP A 1153 -11.64 47.40 -14.52
C ASP A 1153 -12.43 46.41 -13.65
N LYS A 1154 -12.30 46.66 -12.34
CA LYS A 1154 -13.18 46.20 -11.25
C LYS A 1154 -14.59 46.77 -11.47
N GLU A 1155 -15.58 45.91 -11.73
CA GLU A 1155 -16.91 45.92 -11.07
C GLU A 1155 -18.00 45.05 -11.75
N ALA A 1156 -17.74 44.34 -12.86
CA ALA A 1156 -18.83 43.64 -13.58
C ALA A 1156 -18.67 42.12 -13.83
N ASP A 1157 -17.64 41.45 -13.31
CA ASP A 1157 -17.43 39.99 -13.53
C ASP A 1157 -17.71 39.18 -12.25
N SER A 1158 -18.98 39.07 -11.87
CA SER A 1158 -19.48 38.10 -10.87
C SER A 1158 -19.83 36.72 -11.47
N ILE A 1159 -19.46 36.46 -12.72
CA ILE A 1159 -19.62 35.15 -13.36
C ILE A 1159 -18.22 34.60 -13.66
N LYS A 1160 -17.60 34.02 -12.63
CA LYS A 1160 -16.31 33.34 -12.70
C LYS A 1160 -16.32 32.30 -13.82
N LYS A 1161 -15.36 32.40 -14.74
CA LYS A 1161 -14.96 31.31 -15.64
C LYS A 1161 -14.67 30.06 -14.78
N THR A 1162 -15.44 29.03 -15.07
CA THR A 1162 -15.40 27.68 -14.52
C THR A 1162 -14.00 27.08 -14.61
N LYS A 1163 -13.36 26.80 -13.48
CA LYS A 1163 -12.34 25.74 -13.39
C LYS A 1163 -13.10 24.41 -13.45
N SER A 1164 -13.29 23.88 -14.65
CA SER A 1164 -13.88 22.54 -14.83
C SER A 1164 -12.91 21.45 -14.37
N SER A 1165 -13.44 20.24 -14.24
CA SER A 1165 -12.83 18.94 -13.92
C SER A 1165 -11.64 18.49 -14.82
N THR A 1166 -10.84 19.39 -15.36
CA THR A 1166 -9.91 19.16 -16.49
C THR A 1166 -8.43 19.02 -16.11
N ASN A 1167 -8.03 19.15 -14.83
CA ASN A 1167 -6.64 18.88 -14.39
C ASN A 1167 -6.35 17.37 -14.24
N SER A 1168 -6.79 16.56 -15.20
CA SER A 1168 -6.57 15.11 -15.23
C SER A 1168 -5.15 14.77 -15.69
N LEU A 1169 -4.58 15.61 -16.56
CA LEU A 1169 -3.27 15.41 -17.19
C LEU A 1169 -2.11 15.60 -16.21
N THR A 1170 -2.11 16.70 -15.46
CA THR A 1170 -1.04 17.08 -14.51
C THR A 1170 -0.97 16.12 -13.32
N ASN A 1171 -2.13 15.59 -12.93
CA ASN A 1171 -2.28 14.69 -11.80
C ASN A 1171 -2.12 13.21 -12.16
N GLY A 1172 -1.99 12.87 -13.45
CA GLY A 1172 -1.91 11.49 -13.93
C GLY A 1172 -3.14 10.66 -13.57
N VAL A 1173 -4.35 11.22 -13.75
CA VAL A 1173 -5.60 10.52 -13.41
C VAL A 1173 -6.59 10.53 -14.56
N ILE A 1174 -7.41 9.48 -14.69
CA ILE A 1174 -8.45 9.36 -15.70
C ILE A 1174 -9.77 9.01 -15.03
N ALA A 1175 -10.83 9.77 -15.29
CA ALA A 1175 -12.15 9.48 -14.71
C ALA A 1175 -12.73 8.17 -15.24
N LEU A 1176 -13.18 7.29 -14.32
CA LEU A 1176 -13.87 6.04 -14.63
C LEU A 1176 -15.39 6.18 -14.59
N CYS A 1177 -15.91 7.16 -13.84
CA CYS A 1177 -17.33 7.47 -13.73
C CYS A 1177 -17.57 8.99 -13.65
N PRO A 1178 -18.80 9.46 -13.97
CA PRO A 1178 -19.23 10.82 -13.66
C PRO A 1178 -19.21 11.07 -12.13
N PRO A 1179 -18.89 12.29 -11.68
CA PRO A 1179 -18.95 12.63 -10.26
C PRO A 1179 -20.38 12.64 -9.74
N VAL A 1180 -20.53 12.23 -8.48
CA VAL A 1180 -21.80 12.26 -7.74
C VAL A 1180 -21.72 13.32 -6.65
N GLN A 1181 -22.74 14.18 -6.59
CA GLN A 1181 -22.82 15.26 -5.61
C GLN A 1181 -23.40 14.80 -4.28
N VAL A 1182 -22.72 15.12 -3.18
CA VAL A 1182 -23.16 14.84 -1.80
C VAL A 1182 -23.20 16.14 -1.01
N CYS A 1183 -24.33 16.42 -0.37
CA CYS A 1183 -24.49 17.60 0.48
C CYS A 1183 -23.95 17.31 1.89
N ILE A 1184 -23.00 18.12 2.38
CA ILE A 1184 -22.43 17.97 3.73
C ILE A 1184 -22.46 19.29 4.51
N LEU A 1185 -22.52 19.21 5.84
CA LEU A 1185 -22.48 20.35 6.76
C LEU A 1185 -21.61 20.04 7.99
N PRO A 1186 -20.34 20.45 8.00
CA PRO A 1186 -19.49 20.44 9.20
C PRO A 1186 -19.95 21.55 10.15
N LYS A 1187 -20.62 21.21 11.24
CA LYS A 1187 -21.08 22.15 12.26
C LYS A 1187 -19.95 22.49 13.23
N PRO A 1188 -19.73 23.76 13.60
CA PRO A 1188 -18.77 24.08 14.66
C PRO A 1188 -19.12 23.33 15.94
N MET A 1189 -18.10 22.84 16.66
CA MET A 1189 -18.32 22.27 18.01
C MET A 1189 -19.00 23.33 18.88
N ARG A 1190 -20.14 22.97 19.46
CA ARG A 1190 -20.87 23.83 20.40
C ARG A 1190 -20.23 23.79 21.77
#